data_AF-A0A841H0S2-F1
#
_entry.id   AF-A0A841H0S2-F1
#
_cell.length_a   1.000
_cell.length_b   1.000
_cell.length_c   1.000
_cell.angle_alpha   90.00
_cell.angle_beta   90.00
_cell.angle_gamma   90.00
#
_symmetry.space_group_name_H-M   'P 1'
#
loop_
_entity.id
_entity.type
_entity.pdbx_description
1 polymer ?
#
loop_
_entity_poly.entity_id
_entity_poly.type
_entity_poly.pdbx_seq_one_letter_code
_entity_poly.pdbx_strand_id
1 'polypeptide(L)'
;MTQDDLQRRVDNIVSGRSPKARAALAATRTAPGMLAADAQARPGRPFSAFIPEDVQKAVDLASEMMRIADARGGGDDGLADAVTEVETRLSRESGPQAVALDAAPGEEPIRGLAQHALKLFVTHYAPARDRLRLHTLERRQPGLLRASAEPSAADETEADPGTRPVATPPEDRVSFWREDPLINEHHEHWHLVYPTAGRPSPGGGYDLGDRHGELFAYMHEQMLARYDAERVAVNLDRVTEFEDYAAPIPQGYNPGDLLLWDGANWSACGPRPAGAAWSDLAPPFNTRPGATIQQQETFYQRMTEAARSGTFSLLTPPLAVTIDNVGDAEEANTNSPDYYGTGSTANFQTYGNHHNDGHIHFMAWNNAEPYGVMGNTSTAVRDPIFFRWHKEVDSVYQAYQNTQAPYDFAGGPRVRIRKHPDGHGAQSPDIQLFRLSTPGTADLQALTAALDAGGPLPAGLEATDELRTEMRKRQVMLQDADGNPVLQTINYLSHEDFLYAFRVENLAGAPQDLAVRVFLAPESEIGDRTAWMELDRFSFLLTGDTGVVVRRSEDSSVVRKPALKPADLEPTDEPSPKTELSPWCDCGWPYTLLLPRGTSSGMGFRLFVMFSDGAELSMPPQPGKCTSLSYCGLKDQNYPDKREMGFPFNRPFARPIPDTVAQQDNMGWKTISIRCANIPPAPGPVTVAVNPDQLTQPQPV
;
A
#
# COMPACT_ATOMS: atom_id res chain seq x y z
N MET A 1 -35.92 -8.92 9.68
CA MET A 1 -35.12 -8.63 8.47
C MET A 1 -34.07 -9.72 8.37
N THR A 2 -33.76 -10.24 7.17
CA THR A 2 -32.71 -11.27 7.03
C THR A 2 -31.32 -10.63 6.97
N GLN A 3 -30.27 -11.39 7.29
CA GLN A 3 -28.88 -10.93 7.14
C GLN A 3 -28.59 -10.51 5.68
N ASP A 4 -29.13 -11.24 4.70
CA ASP A 4 -28.99 -10.90 3.28
C ASP A 4 -29.66 -9.57 2.93
N ASP A 5 -30.83 -9.26 3.54
CA ASP A 5 -31.48 -7.96 3.35
C ASP A 5 -30.58 -6.83 3.86
N LEU A 6 -29.94 -7.03 5.03
CA LEU A 6 -29.05 -6.05 5.63
C LEU A 6 -27.76 -5.86 4.83
N GLN A 7 -27.13 -6.95 4.37
CA GLN A 7 -25.96 -6.86 3.50
C GLN A 7 -26.28 -6.10 2.21
N ARG A 8 -27.45 -6.33 1.60
CA ARG A 8 -27.87 -5.57 0.40
C ARG A 8 -28.02 -4.08 0.67
N ARG A 9 -28.46 -3.67 1.87
CA ARG A 9 -28.53 -2.26 2.26
C ARG A 9 -27.14 -1.63 2.39
N VAL A 10 -26.20 -2.34 3.03
CA VAL A 10 -24.79 -1.93 3.10
C VAL A 10 -24.22 -1.78 1.70
N ASP A 11 -24.40 -2.78 0.84
CA ASP A 11 -23.95 -2.76 -0.55
C ASP A 11 -24.53 -1.57 -1.32
N ASN A 12 -25.80 -1.22 -1.10
CA ASN A 12 -26.40 -0.07 -1.80
C ASN A 12 -25.76 1.27 -1.43
N ILE A 13 -25.17 1.37 -0.24
CA ILE A 13 -24.47 2.56 0.25
C ILE A 13 -23.02 2.56 -0.24
N VAL A 14 -22.28 1.47 0.00
CA VAL A 14 -20.84 1.43 -0.31
C VAL A 14 -20.56 1.10 -1.76
N SER A 15 -21.52 0.57 -2.51
CA SER A 15 -21.36 0.21 -3.91
C SER A 15 -22.08 1.15 -4.88
N GLY A 16 -21.39 1.47 -5.95
CA GLY A 16 -21.96 2.15 -7.12
C GLY A 16 -22.95 1.32 -7.94
N ARG A 17 -23.44 0.17 -7.43
CA ARG A 17 -24.23 -0.80 -8.21
C ARG A 17 -25.73 -0.77 -7.93
N SER A 18 -26.18 -0.02 -6.92
CA SER A 18 -27.60 0.07 -6.56
C SER A 18 -28.45 0.67 -7.69
N PRO A 19 -29.78 0.41 -7.74
CA PRO A 19 -30.66 1.07 -8.70
C PRO A 19 -30.55 2.60 -8.65
N LYS A 20 -30.37 3.18 -7.45
CA LYS A 20 -30.09 4.60 -7.25
C LYS A 20 -28.77 5.01 -7.92
N ALA A 21 -27.71 4.24 -7.72
CA ALA A 21 -26.40 4.52 -8.31
C ALA A 21 -26.41 4.43 -9.85
N ARG A 22 -27.17 3.50 -10.43
CA ARG A 22 -27.36 3.42 -11.90
C ARG A 22 -28.10 4.64 -12.44
N ALA A 23 -29.17 5.07 -11.75
CA ALA A 23 -29.89 6.28 -12.11
C ALA A 23 -28.99 7.54 -12.01
N ALA A 24 -28.15 7.63 -10.97
CA ALA A 24 -27.18 8.70 -10.81
C ALA A 24 -26.10 8.69 -11.91
N LEU A 25 -25.61 7.51 -12.32
CA LEU A 25 -24.65 7.36 -13.40
C LEU A 25 -25.21 7.87 -14.74
N ALA A 26 -26.45 7.49 -15.08
CA ALA A 26 -27.13 7.95 -16.28
C ALA A 26 -27.34 9.48 -16.27
N ALA A 27 -27.68 10.06 -15.12
CA ALA A 27 -27.83 11.51 -14.96
C ALA A 27 -26.50 12.27 -15.16
N THR A 28 -25.37 11.69 -14.74
CA THR A 28 -24.04 12.30 -14.84
C THR A 28 -23.57 12.49 -16.30
N ARG A 29 -24.11 11.71 -17.25
CA ARG A 29 -23.65 11.67 -18.66
C ARG A 29 -24.63 12.26 -19.69
N THR A 30 -25.82 12.72 -19.29
CA THR A 30 -26.78 13.38 -20.20
C THR A 30 -26.46 14.86 -20.51
N ALA A 31 -25.37 15.41 -19.96
CA ALA A 31 -24.76 16.66 -20.41
C ALA A 31 -23.72 16.36 -21.52
N PRO A 32 -23.98 16.69 -22.80
CA PRO A 32 -23.14 16.25 -23.91
C PRO A 32 -21.88 17.11 -24.04
N GLY A 33 -20.70 16.48 -23.93
CA GLY A 33 -19.40 17.06 -24.29
C GLY A 33 -18.88 18.09 -23.29
N MET A 34 -17.65 17.89 -22.81
CA MET A 34 -17.08 18.47 -21.58
C MET A 34 -17.74 17.91 -20.31
N LEU A 35 -16.90 17.60 -19.33
CA LEU A 35 -17.27 17.71 -17.92
C LEU A 35 -17.99 19.05 -17.78
N ALA A 36 -19.31 19.05 -17.78
CA ALA A 36 -20.07 20.28 -17.89
C ALA A 36 -19.75 21.11 -16.65
N ALA A 37 -19.11 22.26 -16.88
CA ALA A 37 -19.02 23.37 -15.94
C ALA A 37 -20.41 23.90 -15.48
N ASP A 38 -21.50 23.27 -15.94
CA ASP A 38 -22.90 23.59 -15.65
C ASP A 38 -23.66 22.46 -14.93
N ALA A 39 -22.99 21.38 -14.46
CA ALA A 39 -23.60 20.59 -13.39
C ALA A 39 -23.67 21.51 -12.16
N GLN A 40 -24.86 22.00 -11.81
CA GLN A 40 -25.12 22.88 -10.65
C GLN A 40 -24.13 22.56 -9.53
N ALA A 41 -23.31 23.55 -9.15
CA ALA A 41 -22.28 23.40 -8.11
C ALA A 41 -22.86 22.60 -6.95
N ARG A 42 -22.41 21.35 -6.80
CA ARG A 42 -22.96 20.45 -5.78
C ARG A 42 -22.55 21.06 -4.44
N PRO A 43 -23.51 21.39 -3.55
CA PRO A 43 -23.15 21.99 -2.27
C PRO A 43 -22.24 21.01 -1.51
N GLY A 44 -21.17 21.52 -0.93
CA GLY A 44 -20.20 20.72 -0.20
C GLY A 44 -18.90 20.44 -0.93
N ARG A 45 -17.97 19.81 -0.22
CA ARG A 45 -16.69 19.30 -0.73
C ARG A 45 -16.62 17.77 -0.58
N PRO A 46 -15.75 17.05 -1.32
CA PRO A 46 -15.63 15.61 -1.11
C PRO A 46 -15.03 15.29 0.25
N PHE A 47 -15.45 14.16 0.83
CA PHE A 47 -14.75 13.50 1.94
C PHE A 47 -13.34 13.13 1.50
N SER A 48 -12.36 13.35 2.36
CA SER A 48 -11.01 12.82 2.18
C SER A 48 -10.45 12.29 3.50
N ALA A 49 -9.86 11.10 3.46
CA ALA A 49 -9.17 10.52 4.62
C ALA A 49 -7.89 11.28 5.00
N PHE A 50 -7.42 12.17 4.12
CA PHE A 50 -6.30 13.09 4.37
C PHE A 50 -6.78 14.40 5.04
N ILE A 51 -8.05 14.47 5.47
CA ILE A 51 -8.60 15.59 6.23
C ILE A 51 -8.95 15.09 7.62
N PRO A 52 -8.12 15.39 8.65
CA PRO A 52 -8.35 14.90 10.00
C PRO A 52 -9.77 15.19 10.52
N GLU A 53 -10.32 16.36 10.19
CA GLU A 53 -11.69 16.74 10.59
C GLU A 53 -12.76 15.86 9.94
N ASP A 54 -12.54 15.40 8.70
CA ASP A 54 -13.46 14.48 8.01
C ASP A 54 -13.43 13.11 8.67
N VAL A 55 -12.22 12.62 8.95
CA VAL A 55 -12.02 11.32 9.60
C VAL A 55 -12.63 11.33 11.00
N GLN A 56 -12.43 12.41 11.78
CA GLN A 56 -13.07 12.57 13.09
C GLN A 56 -14.59 12.51 12.98
N LYS A 57 -15.20 13.27 12.07
CA LYS A 57 -16.66 13.25 11.86
C LYS A 57 -17.16 11.85 11.46
N ALA A 58 -16.40 11.11 10.65
CA ALA A 58 -16.74 9.74 10.27
C ALA A 58 -16.61 8.74 11.44
N VAL A 59 -15.59 8.90 12.29
CA VAL A 59 -15.39 8.12 13.51
C VAL A 59 -16.50 8.38 14.53
N ASP A 60 -16.91 9.64 14.68
CA ASP A 60 -18.01 10.02 15.57
C ASP A 60 -19.33 9.39 15.12
N LEU A 61 -19.64 9.45 13.82
CA LEU A 61 -20.82 8.80 13.25
C LEU A 61 -20.75 7.27 13.36
N ALA A 62 -19.59 6.66 13.11
CA ALA A 62 -19.41 5.22 13.29
C ALA A 62 -19.61 4.81 14.76
N SER A 63 -19.15 5.62 15.72
CA SER A 63 -19.35 5.41 17.15
C SER A 63 -20.84 5.56 17.54
N GLU A 64 -21.55 6.51 16.92
CA GLU A 64 -23.01 6.62 17.04
C GLU A 64 -23.73 5.37 16.53
N MET A 65 -23.33 4.87 15.36
CA MET A 65 -23.87 3.63 14.81
C MET A 65 -23.70 2.44 15.76
N MET A 66 -22.53 2.33 16.42
CA MET A 66 -22.29 1.30 17.45
C MET A 66 -23.26 1.44 18.62
N ARG A 67 -23.47 2.66 19.13
CA ARG A 67 -24.44 2.91 20.22
C ARG A 67 -25.87 2.57 19.80
N ILE A 68 -26.28 2.90 18.57
CA ILE A 68 -27.60 2.55 18.02
C ILE A 68 -27.76 1.03 17.98
N ALA A 69 -26.75 0.31 17.51
CA ALA A 69 -26.79 -1.15 17.47
C ALA A 69 -26.82 -1.77 18.87
N ASP A 70 -25.99 -1.28 19.79
CA ASP A 70 -25.91 -1.75 21.18
C ASP A 70 -27.21 -1.52 21.97
N ALA A 71 -27.96 -0.45 21.67
CA ALA A 71 -29.28 -0.21 22.27
C ALA A 71 -30.28 -1.35 22.02
N ARG A 72 -30.03 -2.19 21.01
CA ARG A 72 -30.77 -3.43 20.71
C ARG A 72 -29.90 -4.68 20.80
N GLY A 73 -28.83 -4.63 21.60
CA GLY A 73 -27.97 -5.78 21.91
C GLY A 73 -27.03 -6.21 20.77
N GLY A 74 -26.79 -5.36 19.76
CA GLY A 74 -25.85 -5.63 18.67
C GLY A 74 -26.27 -6.73 17.69
N GLY A 75 -27.51 -7.22 17.78
CA GLY A 75 -28.08 -8.18 16.84
C GLY A 75 -28.53 -7.53 15.52
N ASP A 76 -29.04 -8.34 14.60
CA ASP A 76 -29.42 -7.93 13.23
C ASP A 76 -30.35 -6.71 13.22
N ASP A 77 -31.27 -6.62 14.17
CA ASP A 77 -32.19 -5.49 14.34
C ASP A 77 -31.47 -4.18 14.74
N GLY A 78 -30.49 -4.26 15.64
CA GLY A 78 -29.67 -3.10 16.02
C GLY A 78 -28.77 -2.64 14.88
N LEU A 79 -28.18 -3.60 14.15
CA LEU A 79 -27.42 -3.30 12.94
C LEU A 79 -28.32 -2.67 11.86
N ALA A 80 -29.57 -3.11 11.75
CA ALA A 80 -30.57 -2.52 10.85
C ALA A 80 -30.79 -1.04 11.14
N ASP A 81 -30.95 -0.70 12.41
CA ASP A 81 -31.21 0.66 12.87
C ASP A 81 -29.98 1.54 12.62
N ALA A 82 -28.77 1.03 12.88
CA ALA A 82 -27.52 1.70 12.57
C ALA A 82 -27.35 2.00 11.07
N VAL A 83 -27.68 1.04 10.20
CA VAL A 83 -27.66 1.26 8.74
C VAL A 83 -28.75 2.25 8.30
N THR A 84 -29.90 2.27 8.96
CA THR A 84 -30.99 3.23 8.69
C THR A 84 -30.55 4.67 9.00
N GLU A 85 -29.74 4.86 10.03
CA GLU A 85 -29.17 6.18 10.35
C GLU A 85 -28.30 6.69 9.19
N VAL A 86 -27.41 5.84 8.65
CA VAL A 86 -26.58 6.19 7.48
C VAL A 86 -27.43 6.53 6.26
N GLU A 87 -28.45 5.73 5.95
CA GLU A 87 -29.37 6.00 4.84
C GLU A 87 -30.11 7.35 5.02
N THR A 88 -30.48 7.69 6.26
CA THR A 88 -31.11 8.95 6.62
C THR A 88 -30.15 10.13 6.40
N ARG A 89 -28.89 10.00 6.81
CA ARG A 89 -27.84 11.01 6.60
C ARG A 89 -27.57 11.23 5.11
N LEU A 90 -27.37 10.15 4.35
CA LEU A 90 -27.16 10.22 2.89
C LEU A 90 -28.32 10.87 2.14
N SER A 91 -29.56 10.58 2.55
CA SER A 91 -30.76 11.17 1.92
C SER A 91 -30.84 12.68 2.15
N ARG A 92 -30.30 13.16 3.26
CA ARG A 92 -30.21 14.60 3.59
C ARG A 92 -28.99 15.27 2.92
N GLU A 93 -27.88 14.55 2.74
CA GLU A 93 -26.70 15.02 1.98
C GLU A 93 -26.98 15.19 0.47
N SER A 94 -27.98 14.50 -0.08
CA SER A 94 -28.26 14.43 -1.53
C SER A 94 -29.48 15.23 -2.02
N GLY A 95 -30.13 16.03 -1.16
CA GLY A 95 -31.31 16.82 -1.51
C GLY A 95 -31.01 18.23 -2.08
N PRO A 96 -31.95 18.88 -2.80
CA PRO A 96 -31.81 20.26 -3.29
C PRO A 96 -31.76 21.33 -2.18
N GLN A 97 -32.10 20.94 -0.95
CA GLN A 97 -31.84 21.68 0.28
C GLN A 97 -30.89 20.87 1.18
N ALA A 98 -29.78 20.36 0.64
CA ALA A 98 -28.81 19.60 1.43
C ALA A 98 -28.38 20.46 2.62
N VAL A 99 -28.90 20.12 3.80
CA VAL A 99 -28.51 20.76 5.05
C VAL A 99 -27.31 19.97 5.54
N ALA A 100 -26.24 20.69 5.83
CA ALA A 100 -25.02 20.11 6.35
C ALA A 100 -25.35 19.47 7.72
N LEU A 101 -25.51 18.15 7.73
CA LEU A 101 -25.71 17.40 8.96
C LEU A 101 -24.41 17.46 9.75
N ASP A 102 -24.51 17.87 11.01
CA ASP A 102 -23.36 18.02 11.92
C ASP A 102 -22.35 19.10 11.54
N ALA A 103 -22.71 19.96 10.59
CA ALA A 103 -21.94 21.15 10.28
C ALA A 103 -22.45 22.30 11.15
N ALA A 104 -21.54 22.98 11.83
CA ALA A 104 -21.88 24.22 12.53
C ALA A 104 -22.57 25.19 11.53
N PRO A 105 -23.46 26.09 11.97
CA PRO A 105 -24.07 27.07 11.08
C PRO A 105 -23.01 27.79 10.23
N GLY A 106 -23.00 27.53 8.91
CA GLY A 106 -22.01 28.07 7.97
C GLY A 106 -20.97 27.07 7.43
N GLU A 107 -20.93 25.83 7.91
CA GLU A 107 -20.08 24.77 7.34
C GLU A 107 -20.73 24.09 6.13
N GLU A 108 -19.91 23.77 5.12
CA GLU A 108 -20.36 23.09 3.90
C GLU A 108 -20.56 21.57 4.14
N PRO A 109 -21.54 20.92 3.46
CA PRO A 109 -21.69 19.46 3.50
C PRO A 109 -20.41 18.70 3.08
N ILE A 110 -20.15 17.53 3.66
CA ILE A 110 -19.04 16.66 3.27
C ILE A 110 -19.59 15.44 2.52
N ARG A 111 -19.35 15.38 1.21
CA ARG A 111 -19.89 14.31 0.35
C ARG A 111 -19.15 13.00 0.60
N GLY A 112 -19.86 11.96 1.01
CA GLY A 112 -19.28 10.63 1.26
C GLY A 112 -18.86 10.37 2.71
N LEU A 113 -19.11 11.31 3.62
CA LEU A 113 -18.88 11.15 5.06
C LEU A 113 -19.63 9.92 5.61
N ALA A 114 -20.94 9.85 5.38
CA ALA A 114 -21.77 8.76 5.87
C ALA A 114 -21.38 7.39 5.25
N GLN A 115 -20.95 7.38 3.99
CA GLN A 115 -20.41 6.17 3.36
C GLN A 115 -19.13 5.71 4.06
N HIS A 116 -18.20 6.64 4.35
CA HIS A 116 -16.96 6.30 5.05
C HIS A 116 -17.21 5.82 6.48
N ALA A 117 -18.11 6.47 7.22
CA ALA A 117 -18.51 6.04 8.56
C ALA A 117 -19.07 4.60 8.59
N LEU A 118 -19.86 4.22 7.58
CA LEU A 118 -20.33 2.83 7.43
C LEU A 118 -19.17 1.84 7.23
N LYS A 119 -18.13 2.22 6.46
CA LYS A 119 -16.93 1.37 6.31
C LYS A 119 -16.22 1.20 7.66
N LEU A 120 -16.00 2.28 8.41
CA LEU A 120 -15.41 2.21 9.75
C LEU A 120 -16.24 1.36 10.71
N PHE A 121 -17.57 1.51 10.70
CA PHE A 121 -18.48 0.71 11.52
C PHE A 121 -18.35 -0.79 11.23
N VAL A 122 -18.35 -1.19 9.94
CA VAL A 122 -18.19 -2.59 9.54
C VAL A 122 -16.80 -3.14 9.86
N THR A 123 -15.75 -2.31 9.80
CA THR A 123 -14.37 -2.71 10.13
C THR A 123 -14.14 -2.87 11.63
N HIS A 124 -14.71 -2.00 12.47
CA HIS A 124 -14.34 -1.92 13.89
C HIS A 124 -15.38 -2.50 14.85
N TYR A 125 -16.67 -2.44 14.53
CA TYR A 125 -17.72 -2.97 15.41
C TYR A 125 -17.85 -4.49 15.27
N ALA A 126 -17.50 -5.25 16.32
CA ALA A 126 -17.47 -6.71 16.26
C ALA A 126 -18.79 -7.36 15.77
N PRO A 127 -19.97 -6.98 16.28
CA PRO A 127 -21.21 -7.57 15.81
C PRO A 127 -21.53 -7.30 14.33
N ALA A 128 -21.16 -6.12 13.80
CA ALA A 128 -21.28 -5.81 12.37
C ALA A 128 -20.29 -6.63 11.55
N ARG A 129 -19.02 -6.58 11.92
CA ARG A 129 -17.93 -7.27 11.22
C ARG A 129 -18.13 -8.77 11.08
N ASP A 130 -18.73 -9.41 12.09
CA ASP A 130 -18.99 -10.85 12.09
C ASP A 130 -20.14 -11.23 11.13
N ARG A 131 -21.04 -10.30 10.81
CA ARG A 131 -22.27 -10.53 10.00
C ARG A 131 -22.27 -9.86 8.64
N LEU A 132 -21.53 -8.77 8.49
CA LEU A 132 -21.49 -7.92 7.31
C LEU A 132 -20.11 -8.01 6.67
N ARG A 133 -20.06 -7.73 5.38
CA ARG A 133 -18.84 -7.73 4.58
C ARG A 133 -18.65 -6.39 3.91
N LEU A 134 -17.41 -5.92 3.94
CA LEU A 134 -16.92 -4.94 2.98
C LEU A 134 -16.39 -5.73 1.79
N HIS A 135 -17.19 -5.77 0.74
CA HIS A 135 -16.82 -6.42 -0.50
C HIS A 135 -15.58 -5.80 -1.15
N THR A 136 -14.98 -6.49 -2.11
CA THR A 136 -13.78 -5.99 -2.76
C THR A 136 -13.99 -4.64 -3.44
N LEU A 137 -12.90 -3.90 -3.67
CA LEU A 137 -12.90 -2.63 -4.39
C LEU A 137 -13.51 -2.81 -5.79
N GLU A 138 -13.29 -3.96 -6.42
CA GLU A 138 -13.88 -4.30 -7.72
C GLU A 138 -15.41 -4.29 -7.69
N ARG A 139 -16.00 -4.75 -6.59
CA ARG A 139 -17.44 -4.74 -6.38
C ARG A 139 -17.97 -3.40 -5.89
N ARG A 140 -17.31 -2.79 -4.90
CA ARG A 140 -17.75 -1.53 -4.28
C ARG A 140 -17.59 -0.35 -5.23
N GLN A 141 -16.46 -0.25 -5.90
CA GLN A 141 -16.09 0.91 -6.70
C GLN A 141 -15.74 0.47 -8.14
N PRO A 142 -16.69 -0.08 -8.92
CA PRO A 142 -16.41 -0.51 -10.29
C PRO A 142 -15.93 0.65 -11.18
N GLY A 143 -16.34 1.89 -10.88
CA GLY A 143 -15.85 3.08 -11.56
C GLY A 143 -14.35 3.34 -11.38
N LEU A 144 -13.71 2.68 -10.40
CA LEU A 144 -12.28 2.82 -10.10
C LEU A 144 -11.37 1.79 -10.78
N LEU A 145 -11.91 0.77 -11.46
CA LEU A 145 -11.09 -0.25 -12.14
C LEU A 145 -10.77 0.09 -13.60
N ARG A 146 -11.18 1.28 -14.06
CA ARG A 146 -10.88 1.76 -15.41
C ARG A 146 -9.40 2.13 -15.46
N ALA A 147 -8.70 1.62 -16.47
CA ALA A 147 -7.34 2.03 -16.75
C ALA A 147 -7.30 3.49 -17.22
N SER A 148 -6.24 4.22 -16.88
CA SER A 148 -6.03 5.61 -17.33
C SER A 148 -5.88 5.74 -18.84
N ALA A 149 -5.39 4.68 -19.49
CA ALA A 149 -5.23 4.57 -20.93
C ALA A 149 -5.61 3.16 -21.39
N GLU A 150 -5.92 3.03 -22.69
CA GLU A 150 -6.02 1.70 -23.30
C GLU A 150 -4.68 0.97 -23.16
N PRO A 151 -4.67 -0.35 -22.91
CA PRO A 151 -3.46 -1.15 -22.83
C PRO A 151 -2.54 -0.85 -24.02
N SER A 152 -1.36 -0.32 -23.74
CA SER A 152 -0.40 0.04 -24.78
C SER A 152 0.57 -1.10 -25.03
N ALA A 153 1.21 -1.13 -26.20
CA ALA A 153 2.31 -2.07 -26.43
C ALA A 153 3.50 -1.85 -25.45
N ALA A 154 3.59 -0.69 -24.79
CA ALA A 154 4.60 -0.41 -23.78
C ALA A 154 4.37 -1.17 -22.47
N ASP A 155 3.12 -1.50 -22.13
CA ASP A 155 2.79 -2.38 -20.99
C ASP A 155 3.25 -3.82 -21.23
N GLU A 156 3.46 -4.18 -22.50
CA GLU A 156 3.79 -5.53 -22.96
C GLU A 156 5.23 -5.66 -23.47
N THR A 157 6.06 -4.61 -23.45
CA THR A 157 7.43 -4.66 -23.99
C THR A 157 8.48 -4.18 -23.00
N GLU A 158 9.68 -4.76 -23.05
CA GLU A 158 10.81 -4.23 -22.30
C GLU A 158 11.30 -2.91 -22.91
N ALA A 159 11.69 -1.97 -22.03
CA ALA A 159 12.23 -0.69 -22.42
C ALA A 159 13.62 -0.84 -23.09
N ASP A 160 13.81 -0.17 -24.23
CA ASP A 160 15.13 -0.04 -24.87
C ASP A 160 16.02 0.94 -24.06
N PRO A 161 17.22 0.53 -23.61
CA PRO A 161 18.17 1.41 -22.93
C PRO A 161 18.69 2.58 -23.80
N GLY A 162 18.55 2.52 -25.13
CA GLY A 162 19.05 3.52 -26.08
C GLY A 162 18.11 4.70 -26.36
N THR A 163 16.81 4.60 -26.05
CA THR A 163 15.83 5.67 -26.33
C THR A 163 15.49 6.46 -25.07
N ARG A 164 16.20 7.57 -24.82
CA ARG A 164 15.74 8.65 -23.93
C ARG A 164 15.06 9.74 -24.78
N PRO A 165 13.72 9.85 -24.80
CA PRO A 165 13.08 11.10 -25.19
C PRO A 165 13.23 12.11 -24.05
N VAL A 166 13.75 13.28 -24.38
CA VAL A 166 13.75 14.45 -23.49
C VAL A 166 12.36 15.08 -23.56
N ALA A 167 11.46 14.69 -22.64
CA ALA A 167 10.31 15.43 -22.09
C ALA A 167 9.29 14.43 -21.49
N THR A 168 8.99 14.59 -20.19
CA THR A 168 8.12 13.75 -19.32
C THR A 168 8.64 12.31 -19.10
N PRO A 169 8.94 11.92 -17.84
CA PRO A 169 9.32 10.53 -17.55
C PRO A 169 8.22 9.55 -18.01
N PRO A 170 8.57 8.41 -18.64
CA PRO A 170 7.59 7.44 -19.14
C PRO A 170 7.03 6.59 -17.99
N GLU A 171 6.29 7.25 -17.11
CA GLU A 171 5.68 6.65 -15.90
C GLU A 171 4.60 5.61 -16.27
N ASP A 172 4.08 5.63 -17.50
CA ASP A 172 3.12 4.66 -18.02
C ASP A 172 3.63 3.21 -17.96
N ARG A 173 4.94 3.00 -18.07
CA ARG A 173 5.59 1.67 -17.97
C ARG A 173 5.35 0.93 -16.65
N VAL A 174 4.95 1.64 -15.60
CA VAL A 174 4.62 1.07 -14.28
C VAL A 174 3.15 1.28 -13.89
N SER A 175 2.29 1.67 -14.85
CA SER A 175 0.85 1.80 -14.61
C SER A 175 0.20 0.49 -14.19
N PHE A 176 0.66 -0.66 -14.72
CA PHE A 176 0.15 -1.98 -14.30
C PHE A 176 0.26 -2.22 -12.79
N TRP A 177 1.24 -1.58 -12.13
CA TRP A 177 1.46 -1.68 -10.69
C TRP A 177 0.67 -0.60 -9.95
N ARG A 178 0.78 0.67 -10.36
CA ARG A 178 0.07 1.80 -9.73
C ARG A 178 -1.46 1.67 -9.78
N GLU A 179 -1.97 1.06 -10.87
CA GLU A 179 -3.39 0.95 -11.16
C GLU A 179 -3.99 -0.42 -10.82
N ASP A 180 -3.19 -1.34 -10.28
CA ASP A 180 -3.68 -2.65 -9.84
C ASP A 180 -4.80 -2.46 -8.79
N PRO A 181 -5.97 -3.10 -8.95
CA PRO A 181 -7.06 -2.94 -8.00
C PRO A 181 -6.73 -3.39 -6.58
N LEU A 182 -5.89 -4.42 -6.42
CA LEU A 182 -5.62 -5.03 -5.13
C LEU A 182 -4.64 -4.18 -4.30
N ILE A 183 -3.66 -3.50 -4.91
CA ILE A 183 -2.80 -2.57 -4.16
C ILE A 183 -3.56 -1.32 -3.71
N ASN A 184 -4.46 -0.80 -4.54
CA ASN A 184 -5.33 0.33 -4.18
C ASN A 184 -6.31 -0.08 -3.07
N GLU A 185 -6.81 -1.33 -3.12
CA GLU A 185 -7.63 -1.91 -2.06
C GLU A 185 -6.83 -2.07 -0.75
N HIS A 186 -5.59 -2.55 -0.81
CA HIS A 186 -4.71 -2.67 0.35
C HIS A 186 -4.51 -1.32 1.04
N HIS A 187 -4.18 -0.28 0.26
CA HIS A 187 -3.97 1.08 0.77
C HIS A 187 -5.25 1.67 1.40
N GLU A 188 -6.43 1.48 0.79
CA GLU A 188 -7.71 1.87 1.42
C GLU A 188 -7.95 1.13 2.75
N HIS A 189 -7.78 -0.20 2.76
CA HIS A 189 -8.02 -1.00 3.96
C HIS A 189 -7.06 -0.68 5.08
N TRP A 190 -5.78 -0.41 4.78
CA TRP A 190 -4.81 0.01 5.79
C TRP A 190 -5.28 1.26 6.53
N HIS A 191 -5.71 2.29 5.80
CA HIS A 191 -6.24 3.53 6.40
C HIS A 191 -7.62 3.36 7.06
N LEU A 192 -8.41 2.34 6.69
CA LEU A 192 -9.63 1.98 7.43
C LEU A 192 -9.31 1.29 8.75
N VAL A 193 -8.26 0.47 8.80
CA VAL A 193 -7.79 -0.21 10.01
C VAL A 193 -7.10 0.76 10.98
N TYR A 194 -6.37 1.72 10.44
CA TYR A 194 -5.60 2.74 11.14
C TYR A 194 -6.11 4.16 10.78
N PRO A 195 -7.33 4.55 11.20
CA PRO A 195 -7.86 5.89 10.91
C PRO A 195 -7.14 6.95 11.76
N THR A 196 -6.81 8.10 11.17
CA THR A 196 -6.04 9.19 11.81
C THR A 196 -6.70 9.81 13.05
N ALA A 197 -8.01 9.62 13.24
CA ALA A 197 -8.75 10.12 14.40
C ALA A 197 -8.98 9.07 15.51
N GLY A 198 -8.39 7.88 15.38
CA GLY A 198 -8.63 6.76 16.30
C GLY A 198 -9.81 5.88 15.87
N ARG A 199 -9.82 4.66 16.39
CA ARG A 199 -10.89 3.69 16.11
C ARG A 199 -12.19 4.11 16.79
N PRO A 200 -13.35 3.95 16.12
CA PRO A 200 -14.65 4.25 16.72
C PRO A 200 -14.96 3.35 17.92
N SER A 201 -15.63 3.90 18.93
CA SER A 201 -15.95 3.23 20.19
C SER A 201 -17.33 3.65 20.72
N PRO A 202 -18.20 2.70 21.14
CA PRO A 202 -19.54 3.03 21.64
C PRO A 202 -19.51 3.78 22.99
N GLY A 203 -18.47 3.57 23.81
CA GLY A 203 -18.29 4.24 25.10
C GLY A 203 -17.61 5.59 25.00
N GLY A 204 -17.28 6.05 23.79
CA GLY A 204 -16.19 7.00 23.60
C GLY A 204 -14.84 6.38 23.98
N GLY A 205 -13.78 7.16 23.85
CA GLY A 205 -12.41 6.68 24.07
C GLY A 205 -11.61 6.63 22.79
N TYR A 206 -10.31 6.43 22.97
CA TYR A 206 -9.31 6.66 21.95
C TYR A 206 -8.36 5.47 21.87
N ASP A 207 -8.26 4.88 20.68
CA ASP A 207 -7.32 3.80 20.36
C ASP A 207 -6.90 3.93 18.89
N LEU A 208 -5.63 4.29 18.64
CA LEU A 208 -5.04 4.26 17.28
C LEU A 208 -4.45 2.89 16.92
N GLY A 209 -4.43 1.94 17.87
CA GLY A 209 -3.64 0.72 17.78
C GLY A 209 -2.20 0.89 18.27
N ASP A 210 -1.52 -0.24 18.46
CA ASP A 210 -0.11 -0.28 18.84
C ASP A 210 0.79 0.14 17.68
N ARG A 211 1.71 1.08 17.94
CA ARG A 211 2.76 1.55 17.01
C ARG A 211 2.23 2.03 15.65
N HIS A 212 1.16 2.81 15.67
CA HIS A 212 0.51 3.32 14.45
C HIS A 212 1.51 4.11 13.59
N GLY A 213 2.14 5.15 14.14
CA GLY A 213 3.04 6.01 13.38
C GLY A 213 4.23 5.24 12.80
N GLU A 214 4.77 4.27 13.53
CA GLU A 214 5.83 3.41 13.00
C GLU A 214 5.33 2.51 11.87
N LEU A 215 4.11 1.99 11.97
CA LEU A 215 3.50 1.19 10.91
C LEU A 215 3.16 2.04 9.67
N PHE A 216 2.74 3.29 9.86
CA PHE A 216 2.55 4.27 8.80
C PHE A 216 3.86 4.47 8.03
N ALA A 217 4.95 4.73 8.74
CA ALA A 217 6.28 4.86 8.15
C ALA A 217 6.67 3.59 7.38
N TYR A 218 6.59 2.42 8.04
CA TYR A 218 7.10 1.18 7.45
C TYR A 218 6.29 0.67 6.26
N MET A 219 4.95 0.76 6.29
CA MET A 219 4.12 0.32 5.18
C MET A 219 4.42 1.12 3.91
N HIS A 220 4.55 2.45 4.04
CA HIS A 220 4.85 3.34 2.92
C HIS A 220 6.32 3.24 2.46
N GLU A 221 7.29 3.07 3.36
CA GLU A 221 8.68 2.71 3.03
C GLU A 221 8.73 1.45 2.14
N GLN A 222 7.94 0.43 2.49
CA GLN A 222 7.88 -0.81 1.74
C GLN A 222 7.16 -0.67 0.40
N MET A 223 6.15 0.20 0.30
CA MET A 223 5.55 0.58 -0.99
C MET A 223 6.58 1.25 -1.90
N LEU A 224 7.42 2.16 -1.37
CA LEU A 224 8.49 2.82 -2.13
C LEU A 224 9.55 1.83 -2.60
N ALA A 225 10.04 0.93 -1.72
CA ALA A 225 11.04 -0.07 -2.09
C ALA A 225 10.54 -1.01 -3.20
N ARG A 226 9.26 -1.40 -3.14
CA ARG A 226 8.62 -2.24 -4.16
C ARG A 226 8.41 -1.47 -5.47
N TYR A 227 7.97 -0.21 -5.39
CA TYR A 227 7.83 0.65 -6.57
C TYR A 227 9.18 0.88 -7.26
N ASP A 228 10.24 1.17 -6.51
CA ASP A 228 11.60 1.33 -7.01
C ASP A 228 12.10 0.06 -7.73
N ALA A 229 11.79 -1.13 -7.20
CA ALA A 229 12.14 -2.38 -7.88
C ALA A 229 11.42 -2.53 -9.24
N GLU A 230 10.15 -2.11 -9.34
CA GLU A 230 9.43 -2.08 -10.62
C GLU A 230 10.02 -1.05 -11.59
N ARG A 231 10.40 0.13 -11.09
CA ARG A 231 11.07 1.17 -11.88
C ARG A 231 12.37 0.65 -12.48
N VAL A 232 13.22 0.03 -11.68
CA VAL A 232 14.46 -0.58 -12.15
C VAL A 232 14.18 -1.66 -13.20
N ALA A 233 13.13 -2.49 -13.00
CA ALA A 233 12.72 -3.53 -13.94
C ALA A 233 12.21 -2.99 -15.30
N VAL A 234 11.87 -1.70 -15.40
CA VAL A 234 11.48 -1.02 -16.65
C VAL A 234 12.47 0.06 -17.09
N ASN A 235 13.69 0.03 -16.55
CA ASN A 235 14.76 0.99 -16.84
C ASN A 235 14.37 2.45 -16.55
N LEU A 236 13.68 2.66 -15.43
CA LEU A 236 13.45 3.96 -14.82
C LEU A 236 14.38 4.12 -13.61
N ASP A 237 14.89 5.33 -13.41
CA ASP A 237 15.61 5.68 -12.19
C ASP A 237 14.65 5.55 -10.99
N ARG A 238 15.19 5.21 -9.82
CA ARG A 238 14.46 5.19 -8.55
C ARG A 238 13.78 6.53 -8.29
N VAL A 239 12.70 6.50 -7.51
CA VAL A 239 11.92 7.70 -7.22
C VAL A 239 12.76 8.71 -6.44
N THR A 240 12.68 9.97 -6.86
CA THR A 240 13.31 11.10 -6.17
C THR A 240 12.28 11.83 -5.33
N GLU A 241 12.69 12.35 -4.18
CA GLU A 241 11.84 13.16 -3.31
C GLU A 241 11.29 14.41 -4.01
N PHE A 242 10.28 15.02 -3.40
CA PHE A 242 9.62 16.22 -3.87
C PHE A 242 10.19 17.51 -3.23
N GLU A 243 11.51 17.64 -3.15
CA GLU A 243 12.19 18.72 -2.40
C GLU A 243 12.05 20.16 -2.95
N ASP A 244 11.82 20.37 -4.25
CA ASP A 244 11.70 21.71 -4.85
C ASP A 244 10.24 22.03 -5.17
N TYR A 245 9.61 22.72 -4.22
CA TYR A 245 8.20 23.09 -4.25
C TYR A 245 7.87 24.16 -5.31
N ALA A 246 8.88 24.90 -5.78
CA ALA A 246 8.72 25.92 -6.82
C ALA A 246 8.87 25.33 -8.23
N ALA A 247 9.54 24.17 -8.36
CA ALA A 247 9.73 23.51 -9.64
C ALA A 247 8.40 22.94 -10.19
N PRO A 248 8.16 23.07 -11.51
CA PRO A 248 7.08 22.35 -12.17
C PRO A 248 7.24 20.83 -12.00
N ILE A 249 6.15 20.13 -11.69
CA ILE A 249 6.14 18.68 -11.49
C ILE A 249 6.29 17.99 -12.86
N PRO A 250 7.40 17.29 -13.15
CA PRO A 250 7.64 16.74 -14.49
C PRO A 250 6.62 15.69 -14.91
N GLN A 251 6.17 14.85 -13.97
CA GLN A 251 5.19 13.80 -14.20
C GLN A 251 3.78 14.39 -14.23
N GLY A 252 2.95 14.01 -15.20
CA GLY A 252 1.51 14.21 -15.17
C GLY A 252 0.77 12.91 -14.89
N TYR A 253 -0.53 13.00 -14.61
CA TYR A 253 -1.42 11.84 -14.55
C TYR A 253 -2.81 12.21 -15.03
N ASN A 254 -3.32 11.46 -16.02
CA ASN A 254 -4.70 11.57 -16.46
C ASN A 254 -5.46 10.31 -16.03
N PRO A 255 -6.38 10.38 -15.06
CA PRO A 255 -7.13 9.23 -14.60
C PRO A 255 -8.18 8.71 -15.61
N GLY A 256 -8.33 9.35 -16.78
CA GLY A 256 -9.30 8.93 -17.79
C GLY A 256 -10.74 9.06 -17.29
N ASP A 257 -11.55 8.04 -17.55
CA ASP A 257 -12.97 8.00 -17.17
C ASP A 257 -13.22 7.45 -15.75
N LEU A 258 -12.23 7.55 -14.84
CA LEU A 258 -12.39 7.12 -13.45
C LEU A 258 -13.53 7.87 -12.77
N LEU A 259 -14.43 7.12 -12.13
CA LEU A 259 -15.58 7.63 -11.38
C LEU A 259 -15.56 7.08 -9.96
N LEU A 260 -15.68 7.97 -8.98
CA LEU A 260 -15.76 7.65 -7.56
C LEU A 260 -17.22 7.73 -7.07
N TRP A 261 -17.70 6.67 -6.44
CA TRP A 261 -19.02 6.65 -5.81
C TRP A 261 -18.94 7.11 -4.35
N ASP A 262 -19.65 8.19 -4.01
CA ASP A 262 -19.67 8.80 -2.67
C ASP A 262 -20.80 8.27 -1.75
N GLY A 263 -21.59 7.28 -2.19
CA GLY A 263 -22.76 6.79 -1.45
C GLY A 263 -24.08 7.40 -1.90
N ALA A 264 -24.03 8.48 -2.69
CA ALA A 264 -25.21 9.08 -3.29
C ALA A 264 -25.06 9.40 -4.78
N ASN A 265 -23.87 9.79 -5.22
CA ASN A 265 -23.58 10.23 -6.57
C ASN A 265 -22.17 9.78 -7.03
N TRP A 266 -21.96 9.85 -8.33
CA TRP A 266 -20.66 9.65 -8.96
C TRP A 266 -19.94 10.97 -9.17
N SER A 267 -18.63 10.99 -8.93
CA SER A 267 -17.77 12.14 -9.22
C SER A 267 -16.59 11.70 -10.07
N ALA A 268 -16.27 12.46 -11.12
CA ALA A 268 -15.07 12.22 -11.92
C ALA A 268 -13.81 12.59 -11.15
N CYS A 269 -12.70 11.93 -11.47
CA CYS A 269 -11.36 12.34 -11.02
C CYS A 269 -10.72 13.25 -12.07
N GLY A 270 -10.19 14.41 -11.64
CA GLY A 270 -9.54 15.36 -12.54
C GLY A 270 -8.10 14.98 -12.90
N PRO A 271 -7.63 15.30 -14.12
CA PRO A 271 -6.23 15.11 -14.51
C PRO A 271 -5.32 16.19 -13.91
N ARG A 272 -4.06 15.82 -13.70
CA ARG A 272 -2.95 16.73 -13.40
C ARG A 272 -1.96 16.72 -14.58
N PRO A 273 -1.82 17.82 -15.34
CA PRO A 273 -0.93 17.84 -16.50
C PRO A 273 0.54 17.74 -16.09
N ALA A 274 1.37 17.22 -16.98
CA ALA A 274 2.82 17.30 -16.82
C ALA A 274 3.26 18.78 -16.81
N GLY A 275 4.21 19.11 -15.94
CA GLY A 275 4.64 20.48 -15.70
C GLY A 275 3.65 21.31 -14.87
N ALA A 276 2.67 20.69 -14.22
CA ALA A 276 1.82 21.39 -13.25
C ALA A 276 2.68 22.00 -12.14
N ALA A 277 2.43 23.28 -11.84
CA ALA A 277 3.05 23.95 -10.71
C ALA A 277 2.26 23.65 -9.43
N TRP A 278 2.95 23.70 -8.29
CA TRP A 278 2.29 23.66 -7.01
C TRP A 278 1.74 25.05 -6.64
N SER A 279 0.59 25.11 -5.97
CA SER A 279 -0.04 26.36 -5.55
C SER A 279 -0.65 26.25 -4.16
N ASP A 280 -0.74 27.40 -3.48
CA ASP A 280 -1.52 27.54 -2.25
C ASP A 280 -2.97 27.09 -2.46
N LEU A 281 -3.55 26.48 -1.43
CA LEU A 281 -4.93 26.03 -1.44
C LEU A 281 -5.90 27.21 -1.34
N ALA A 282 -6.92 27.18 -2.20
CA ALA A 282 -8.06 28.10 -2.15
C ALA A 282 -9.22 27.48 -1.37
N PRO A 283 -10.28 28.25 -1.03
CA PRO A 283 -11.50 27.67 -0.49
C PRO A 283 -11.99 26.48 -1.34
N PRO A 284 -12.42 25.37 -0.72
CA PRO A 284 -12.73 25.22 0.71
C PRO A 284 -11.55 24.71 1.57
N PHE A 285 -10.33 24.62 1.04
CA PHE A 285 -9.19 24.00 1.73
C PHE A 285 -8.15 25.01 2.28
N ASN A 286 -8.39 26.31 2.13
CA ASN A 286 -7.45 27.35 2.51
C ASN A 286 -7.29 27.60 4.02
N THR A 287 -8.12 26.99 4.87
CA THR A 287 -8.08 27.18 6.33
C THR A 287 -7.20 26.14 7.05
N ARG A 288 -6.56 25.25 6.30
CA ARG A 288 -5.78 24.14 6.84
C ARG A 288 -4.43 24.61 7.36
N PRO A 289 -3.84 23.92 8.36
CA PRO A 289 -2.53 24.29 8.91
C PRO A 289 -1.42 24.35 7.85
N GLY A 290 -1.45 23.47 6.85
CA GLY A 290 -0.51 23.43 5.73
C GLY A 290 -1.10 23.91 4.41
N ALA A 291 -2.01 24.89 4.41
CA ALA A 291 -2.68 25.35 3.19
C ALA A 291 -1.78 26.11 2.20
N THR A 292 -0.66 26.65 2.68
CA THR A 292 0.30 27.37 1.83
C THR A 292 1.57 26.54 1.61
N ILE A 293 2.20 26.72 0.45
CA ILE A 293 3.47 26.05 0.11
C ILE A 293 4.54 26.38 1.17
N GLN A 294 4.57 27.64 1.63
CA GLN A 294 5.52 28.06 2.67
C GLN A 294 5.32 27.30 3.99
N GLN A 295 4.06 27.01 4.37
CA GLN A 295 3.77 26.22 5.56
C GLN A 295 4.24 24.78 5.37
N GLN A 296 3.96 24.16 4.22
CA GLN A 296 4.47 22.82 3.91
C GLN A 296 5.99 22.74 4.04
N GLU A 297 6.70 23.71 3.46
CA GLU A 297 8.16 23.73 3.47
C GLU A 297 8.68 23.88 4.91
N THR A 298 8.04 24.75 5.68
CA THR A 298 8.36 24.95 7.11
C THR A 298 8.11 23.68 7.93
N PHE A 299 7.04 22.94 7.65
CA PHE A 299 6.71 21.71 8.36
C PHE A 299 7.70 20.61 8.05
N TYR A 300 8.03 20.37 6.77
CA TYR A 300 9.08 19.44 6.36
C TYR A 300 10.42 19.74 7.06
N GLN A 301 10.84 21.01 7.07
CA GLN A 301 12.07 21.45 7.73
C GLN A 301 12.06 21.19 9.23
N ARG A 302 10.96 21.53 9.93
CA ARG A 302 10.84 21.35 11.38
C ARG A 302 10.76 19.87 11.76
N MET A 303 10.05 19.07 10.99
CA MET A 303 9.95 17.62 11.19
C MET A 303 11.30 16.94 11.00
N THR A 304 12.00 17.29 9.92
CA THR A 304 13.36 16.81 9.66
C THR A 304 14.34 17.21 10.76
N GLU A 305 14.27 18.44 11.26
CA GLU A 305 15.12 18.91 12.36
C GLU A 305 14.78 18.22 13.69
N ALA A 306 13.49 18.02 14.01
CA ALA A 306 13.09 17.26 15.20
C ALA A 306 13.62 15.82 15.12
N ALA A 307 13.43 15.15 13.97
CA ALA A 307 13.93 13.81 13.70
C ALA A 307 15.45 13.69 13.88
N ARG A 308 16.23 14.66 13.37
CA ARG A 308 17.71 14.69 13.50
C ARG A 308 18.20 15.04 14.89
N SER A 309 17.57 16.01 15.55
CA SER A 309 17.96 16.46 16.89
C SER A 309 17.55 15.48 17.99
N GLY A 310 16.58 14.60 17.70
CA GLY A 310 16.05 13.63 18.64
C GLY A 310 15.04 14.22 19.64
N THR A 311 14.56 15.45 19.42
CA THR A 311 13.59 16.10 20.33
C THR A 311 12.54 16.93 19.60
N PHE A 312 11.28 16.80 20.05
CA PHE A 312 10.21 17.76 19.76
C PHE A 312 10.22 18.90 20.78
N SER A 313 10.34 20.13 20.30
CA SER A 313 10.47 21.36 21.10
C SER A 313 9.11 22.03 21.40
N LEU A 314 8.07 21.21 21.61
CA LEU A 314 6.72 21.67 21.94
C LEU A 314 6.46 21.77 23.45
N LEU A 315 7.16 20.96 24.22
CA LEU A 315 6.95 20.80 25.66
C LEU A 315 8.19 21.24 26.44
N THR A 316 8.01 21.55 27.72
CA THR A 316 9.13 21.75 28.66
C THR A 316 8.98 20.73 29.80
N PRO A 317 9.89 19.74 29.91
CA PRO A 317 11.04 19.49 29.04
C PRO A 317 10.63 19.02 27.62
N PRO A 318 11.53 19.15 26.62
CA PRO A 318 11.29 18.63 25.26
C PRO A 318 10.94 17.14 25.26
N LEU A 319 10.09 16.72 24.32
CA LEU A 319 9.71 15.33 24.14
C LEU A 319 10.76 14.61 23.29
N ALA A 320 11.23 13.44 23.74
CA ALA A 320 12.16 12.63 22.96
C ALA A 320 11.47 12.02 21.72
N VAL A 321 12.20 11.99 20.62
CA VAL A 321 11.73 11.44 19.35
C VAL A 321 11.89 9.92 19.33
N THR A 322 10.88 9.23 18.81
CA THR A 322 10.87 7.80 18.45
C THR A 322 10.33 7.68 17.03
N ILE A 323 10.59 6.56 16.33
CA ILE A 323 10.01 6.38 14.99
C ILE A 323 8.47 6.47 15.00
N ASP A 324 7.84 6.00 16.07
CA ASP A 324 6.39 6.01 16.23
C ASP A 324 5.83 7.43 16.31
N ASN A 325 6.38 8.28 17.20
CA ASN A 325 5.87 9.64 17.35
C ASN A 325 6.31 10.58 16.20
N VAL A 326 7.35 10.24 15.42
CA VAL A 326 7.61 10.90 14.13
C VAL A 326 6.54 10.54 13.13
N GLY A 327 6.18 9.25 13.00
CA GLY A 327 5.11 8.82 12.13
C GLY A 327 3.77 9.48 12.47
N ASP A 328 3.43 9.53 13.76
CA ASP A 328 2.19 10.17 14.24
C ASP A 328 2.18 11.68 13.96
N ALA A 329 3.33 12.35 14.07
CA ALA A 329 3.48 13.77 13.76
C ALA A 329 3.48 14.08 12.27
N GLU A 330 4.04 13.18 11.46
CA GLU A 330 4.22 13.36 10.02
C GLU A 330 2.92 13.13 9.25
N GLU A 331 2.12 12.14 9.65
CA GLU A 331 0.89 11.76 8.94
C GLU A 331 -0.07 12.93 8.71
N ALA A 332 -0.47 13.78 9.67
CA ALA A 332 -0.42 13.65 11.13
C ALA A 332 -1.72 13.00 11.65
N ASN A 333 -1.67 12.39 12.83
CA ASN A 333 -2.84 11.81 13.49
C ASN A 333 -3.01 12.35 14.92
N THR A 334 -4.03 11.88 15.63
CA THR A 334 -4.37 12.34 16.99
C THR A 334 -3.37 11.95 18.08
N ASN A 335 -2.37 11.08 17.80
CA ASN A 335 -1.22 10.83 18.68
C ASN A 335 -0.08 11.84 18.47
N SER A 336 -0.17 12.67 17.43
CA SER A 336 0.84 13.69 17.16
C SER A 336 1.12 14.51 18.42
N PRO A 337 2.39 14.78 18.76
CA PRO A 337 2.74 15.69 19.84
C PRO A 337 2.25 17.13 19.60
N ASP A 338 1.88 17.48 18.36
CA ASP A 338 1.31 18.77 17.95
C ASP A 338 -0.23 18.76 17.89
N TYR A 339 -0.86 17.75 18.49
CA TYR A 339 -2.32 17.67 18.64
C TYR A 339 -2.77 18.08 20.04
N TYR A 340 -3.68 19.06 20.11
CA TYR A 340 -4.20 19.68 21.34
C TYR A 340 -5.67 19.33 21.64
N GLY A 341 -6.26 18.41 20.88
CA GLY A 341 -7.63 17.94 21.05
C GLY A 341 -8.60 18.41 19.97
N THR A 342 -9.76 17.76 19.91
CA THR A 342 -10.74 17.95 18.85
C THR A 342 -11.24 19.40 18.81
N GLY A 343 -11.21 20.01 17.62
CA GLY A 343 -11.66 21.39 17.40
C GLY A 343 -10.70 22.48 17.87
N SER A 344 -9.51 22.13 18.37
CA SER A 344 -8.49 23.13 18.74
C SER A 344 -7.87 23.76 17.49
N THR A 345 -7.87 25.10 17.41
CA THR A 345 -7.16 25.85 16.36
C THR A 345 -5.64 25.81 16.51
N ALA A 346 -5.13 25.28 17.63
CA ALA A 346 -3.71 25.09 17.85
C ALA A 346 -3.19 23.77 17.25
N ASN A 347 -4.07 22.87 16.79
CA ASN A 347 -3.66 21.61 16.20
C ASN A 347 -2.75 21.83 14.99
N PHE A 348 -1.65 21.08 14.96
CA PHE A 348 -0.76 20.94 13.81
C PHE A 348 -0.12 22.26 13.35
N GLN A 349 0.03 23.24 14.24
CA GLN A 349 0.56 24.56 13.88
C GLN A 349 2.10 24.62 13.91
N THR A 350 2.75 23.66 14.58
CA THR A 350 4.20 23.66 14.77
C THR A 350 4.88 22.71 13.80
N TYR A 351 4.49 21.45 13.82
CA TYR A 351 5.05 20.37 13.00
C TYR A 351 4.17 20.04 11.80
N GLY A 352 2.93 20.53 11.79
CA GLY A 352 2.08 20.48 10.60
C GLY A 352 1.18 19.27 10.53
N ASN A 353 0.39 19.26 9.47
CA ASN A 353 -0.33 18.10 8.95
C ASN A 353 0.28 17.76 7.58
N HIS A 354 1.61 17.63 7.55
CA HIS A 354 2.45 17.70 6.35
C HIS A 354 1.98 16.71 5.28
N HIS A 355 2.13 15.40 5.50
CA HIS A 355 1.74 14.35 4.55
C HIS A 355 0.30 14.53 4.04
N ASN A 356 -0.67 14.65 4.95
CA ASN A 356 -2.09 14.78 4.65
C ASN A 356 -2.43 16.02 3.82
N ASP A 357 -1.92 17.20 4.20
CA ASP A 357 -2.22 18.44 3.47
C ASP A 357 -1.52 18.46 2.11
N GLY A 358 -0.35 17.82 1.96
CA GLY A 358 0.28 17.59 0.66
C GLY A 358 -0.60 16.80 -0.31
N HIS A 359 -1.30 15.77 0.17
CA HIS A 359 -2.32 15.06 -0.63
C HIS A 359 -3.44 15.99 -1.13
N ILE A 360 -3.92 16.92 -0.29
CA ILE A 360 -4.95 17.90 -0.67
C ILE A 360 -4.44 18.88 -1.72
N HIS A 361 -3.21 19.31 -1.55
CA HIS A 361 -2.46 20.11 -2.50
C HIS A 361 -2.35 19.47 -3.90
N PHE A 362 -2.06 18.17 -3.98
CA PHE A 362 -2.01 17.47 -5.26
C PHE A 362 -3.39 17.15 -5.86
N MET A 363 -4.40 16.83 -5.03
CA MET A 363 -5.76 16.62 -5.54
C MET A 363 -6.37 17.91 -6.08
N ALA A 364 -6.03 19.06 -5.49
CA ALA A 364 -6.52 20.38 -5.85
C ALA A 364 -5.44 21.24 -6.51
N TRP A 365 -4.60 20.64 -7.36
CA TRP A 365 -3.44 21.31 -7.99
C TRP A 365 -3.77 22.62 -8.72
N ASN A 366 -5.01 22.78 -9.20
CA ASN A 366 -5.54 23.99 -9.85
C ASN A 366 -6.69 24.64 -9.08
N ASN A 367 -6.94 24.23 -7.83
CA ASN A 367 -8.01 24.71 -6.97
C ASN A 367 -9.42 24.64 -7.60
N ALA A 368 -9.67 23.67 -8.49
CA ALA A 368 -10.95 23.52 -9.17
C ALA A 368 -11.39 22.05 -9.24
N GLU A 369 -12.71 21.84 -9.17
CA GLU A 369 -13.31 20.53 -9.47
C GLU A 369 -13.28 20.22 -10.98
N PRO A 370 -13.25 18.93 -11.38
CA PRO A 370 -13.13 17.75 -10.52
C PRO A 370 -11.73 17.63 -9.89
N TYR A 371 -11.66 17.26 -8.61
CA TYR A 371 -10.39 17.02 -7.92
C TYR A 371 -9.74 15.70 -8.36
N GLY A 372 -8.41 15.65 -8.27
CA GLY A 372 -7.60 14.50 -8.68
C GLY A 372 -7.63 13.32 -7.70
N VAL A 373 -6.99 12.22 -8.12
CA VAL A 373 -6.98 10.93 -7.39
C VAL A 373 -6.24 10.97 -6.05
N MET A 374 -5.37 11.96 -5.82
CA MET A 374 -4.60 12.10 -4.58
C MET A 374 -5.45 12.38 -3.34
N GLY A 375 -6.74 12.72 -3.52
CA GLY A 375 -7.67 13.03 -2.42
C GLY A 375 -8.34 11.81 -1.78
N ASN A 376 -8.08 10.59 -2.26
CA ASN A 376 -8.74 9.39 -1.76
C ASN A 376 -7.77 8.21 -1.67
N THR A 377 -7.78 7.50 -0.54
CA THR A 377 -6.88 6.37 -0.29
C THR A 377 -7.14 5.19 -1.24
N SER A 378 -8.33 5.04 -1.81
CA SER A 378 -8.60 4.00 -2.83
C SER A 378 -8.09 4.37 -4.24
N THR A 379 -7.52 5.55 -4.43
CA THR A 379 -7.05 6.03 -5.74
C THR A 379 -5.69 6.71 -5.75
N ALA A 380 -5.17 7.18 -4.62
CA ALA A 380 -3.97 8.01 -4.57
C ALA A 380 -2.73 7.32 -5.17
N VAL A 381 -2.57 6.01 -4.92
CA VAL A 381 -1.47 5.16 -5.43
C VAL A 381 -1.35 5.21 -6.96
N ARG A 382 -2.44 5.57 -7.65
CA ARG A 382 -2.48 5.67 -9.11
C ARG A 382 -1.66 6.82 -9.67
N ASP A 383 -1.46 7.95 -8.97
CA ASP A 383 -0.69 9.09 -9.51
C ASP A 383 0.81 8.90 -9.24
N PRO A 384 1.72 9.06 -10.22
CA PRO A 384 3.16 9.01 -9.97
C PRO A 384 3.65 9.98 -8.88
N ILE A 385 2.94 11.10 -8.65
CA ILE A 385 3.29 12.06 -7.59
C ILE A 385 3.14 11.47 -6.19
N PHE A 386 2.30 10.43 -6.01
CA PHE A 386 2.16 9.71 -4.75
C PHE A 386 3.53 9.26 -4.23
N PHE A 387 4.32 8.60 -5.10
CA PHE A 387 5.62 8.05 -4.70
C PHE A 387 6.67 9.14 -4.46
N ARG A 388 6.63 10.24 -5.20
CA ARG A 388 7.57 11.36 -4.94
C ARG A 388 7.26 12.07 -3.64
N TRP A 389 5.97 12.28 -3.35
CA TRP A 389 5.50 12.84 -2.09
C TRP A 389 5.84 11.92 -0.92
N HIS A 390 5.51 10.64 -1.02
CA HIS A 390 5.86 9.65 -0.01
C HIS A 390 7.37 9.47 0.14
N LYS A 391 8.18 9.76 -0.90
CA LYS A 391 9.65 9.75 -0.78
C LYS A 391 10.19 10.91 0.07
N GLU A 392 9.52 12.05 0.05
CA GLU A 392 9.83 13.18 0.93
C GLU A 392 9.42 12.89 2.38
N VAL A 393 8.22 12.32 2.58
CA VAL A 393 7.74 11.80 3.88
C VAL A 393 8.72 10.77 4.45
N ASP A 394 9.14 9.79 3.64
CA ASP A 394 10.18 8.81 3.96
C ASP A 394 11.51 9.47 4.35
N SER A 395 11.86 10.62 3.76
CA SER A 395 13.09 11.34 4.09
C SER A 395 13.08 11.93 5.51
N VAL A 396 11.91 12.22 6.08
CA VAL A 396 11.75 12.56 7.50
C VAL A 396 12.04 11.33 8.39
N TYR A 397 11.52 10.16 8.03
CA TYR A 397 11.80 8.92 8.77
C TYR A 397 13.26 8.53 8.68
N GLN A 398 13.85 8.61 7.50
CA GLN A 398 15.27 8.38 7.30
C GLN A 398 16.13 9.35 8.09
N ALA A 399 15.71 10.61 8.24
CA ALA A 399 16.40 11.57 9.08
C ALA A 399 16.51 11.10 10.55
N TYR A 400 15.46 10.48 11.11
CA TYR A 400 15.51 9.84 12.44
C TYR A 400 16.32 8.53 12.42
N GLN A 401 16.07 7.65 11.45
CA GLN A 401 16.73 6.35 11.35
C GLN A 401 18.25 6.49 11.22
N ASN A 402 18.71 7.52 10.49
CA ASN A 402 20.12 7.78 10.26
C ASN A 402 20.87 8.30 11.51
N THR A 403 20.16 8.76 12.55
CA THR A 403 20.78 9.09 13.84
C THR A 403 20.92 7.89 14.77
N GLN A 404 20.25 6.77 14.45
CA GLN A 404 20.28 5.59 15.29
C GLN A 404 21.62 4.87 15.16
N ALA A 405 22.11 4.35 16.29
CA ALA A 405 23.29 3.51 16.27
C ALA A 405 23.03 2.26 15.39
N PRO A 406 24.01 1.85 14.55
CA PRO A 406 23.94 0.58 13.84
C PRO A 406 23.68 -0.57 14.80
N TYR A 407 22.94 -1.58 14.35
CA TYR A 407 22.70 -2.77 15.17
C TYR A 407 24.01 -3.51 15.46
N ASP A 408 24.15 -3.94 16.71
CA ASP A 408 25.16 -4.94 17.09
C ASP A 408 24.57 -6.34 16.91
N PHE A 409 25.17 -7.11 16.00
CA PHE A 409 24.77 -8.47 15.69
C PHE A 409 25.51 -9.53 16.52
N ALA A 410 26.51 -9.15 17.33
CA ALA A 410 27.32 -10.10 18.09
C ALA A 410 26.52 -10.91 19.14
N GLY A 411 25.42 -10.35 19.64
CA GLY A 411 24.52 -11.00 20.60
C GLY A 411 23.41 -11.87 20.00
N GLY A 412 23.44 -12.13 18.68
CA GLY A 412 22.42 -12.92 18.00
C GLY A 412 22.38 -14.39 18.42
N PRO A 413 21.35 -15.15 17.98
CA PRO A 413 21.25 -16.58 18.25
C PRO A 413 22.49 -17.32 17.73
N ARG A 414 22.89 -18.38 18.45
CA ARG A 414 24.07 -19.18 18.11
C ARG A 414 23.71 -20.18 17.04
N VAL A 415 23.55 -19.69 15.82
CA VAL A 415 23.20 -20.47 14.64
C VAL A 415 24.12 -20.12 13.48
N ARG A 416 24.27 -21.04 12.53
CA ARG A 416 25.02 -20.79 11.30
C ARG A 416 24.24 -21.17 10.06
N ILE A 417 24.15 -20.24 9.13
CA ILE A 417 23.84 -20.53 7.74
C ILE A 417 25.16 -20.61 6.97
N ARG A 418 25.41 -21.71 6.24
CA ARG A 418 26.68 -21.89 5.54
C ARG A 418 26.80 -20.87 4.43
N LYS A 419 28.03 -20.42 4.18
CA LYS A 419 28.34 -19.52 3.08
C LYS A 419 29.40 -20.15 2.19
N HIS A 420 29.26 -19.93 0.90
CA HIS A 420 30.33 -20.14 -0.04
C HIS A 420 31.06 -18.83 -0.30
N PRO A 421 32.38 -18.87 -0.54
CA PRO A 421 33.11 -17.71 -1.04
C PRO A 421 32.64 -17.40 -2.46
N ASP A 422 31.61 -16.57 -2.60
CA ASP A 422 31.29 -15.85 -3.83
C ASP A 422 31.92 -14.44 -3.80
N GLY A 423 31.69 -13.62 -4.83
CA GLY A 423 32.27 -12.28 -4.96
C GLY A 423 32.04 -11.33 -3.77
N HIS A 424 31.09 -11.65 -2.87
CA HIS A 424 30.83 -10.93 -1.61
C HIS A 424 30.98 -11.78 -0.34
N GLY A 425 31.27 -13.09 -0.46
CA GLY A 425 31.41 -14.01 0.69
C GLY A 425 30.13 -14.27 1.49
N ALA A 426 28.96 -13.97 0.92
CA ALA A 426 27.66 -14.00 1.60
C ALA A 426 26.63 -14.93 0.94
N GLN A 427 26.95 -15.49 -0.24
CA GLN A 427 26.11 -16.47 -0.91
C GLN A 427 25.99 -17.76 -0.09
N SER A 428 24.76 -18.20 0.14
CA SER A 428 24.46 -19.42 0.88
C SER A 428 23.86 -20.51 0.00
N PRO A 429 24.39 -21.74 0.03
CA PRO A 429 23.73 -22.92 -0.56
C PRO A 429 22.56 -23.41 0.31
N ASP A 430 22.45 -22.93 1.55
CA ASP A 430 21.42 -23.33 2.49
C ASP A 430 20.12 -22.56 2.30
N ILE A 431 20.13 -21.57 1.42
CA ILE A 431 18.94 -20.93 0.87
C ILE A 431 18.62 -21.65 -0.44
N GLN A 432 17.46 -22.29 -0.49
CA GLN A 432 17.03 -23.07 -1.66
C GLN A 432 15.64 -22.59 -2.09
N LEU A 433 15.43 -22.46 -3.39
CA LEU A 433 14.14 -22.11 -3.98
C LEU A 433 13.60 -23.27 -4.79
N PHE A 434 12.28 -23.43 -4.75
CA PHE A 434 11.57 -24.47 -5.46
C PHE A 434 10.36 -23.89 -6.18
N ARG A 435 10.14 -24.33 -7.41
CA ARG A 435 8.89 -24.11 -8.15
C ARG A 435 8.09 -25.41 -8.20
N LEU A 436 6.77 -25.29 -8.27
CA LEU A 436 5.91 -26.44 -8.49
C LEU A 436 5.86 -26.75 -9.99
N SER A 437 6.25 -27.96 -10.38
CA SER A 437 6.19 -28.41 -11.79
C SER A 437 4.79 -28.83 -12.22
N THR A 438 3.86 -28.97 -11.28
CA THR A 438 2.44 -29.26 -11.51
C THR A 438 1.57 -28.47 -10.53
N PRO A 439 0.38 -28.00 -10.94
CA PRO A 439 -0.57 -27.38 -10.03
C PRO A 439 -0.90 -28.31 -8.85
N GLY A 440 -0.86 -27.78 -7.63
CA GLY A 440 -1.14 -28.54 -6.42
C GLY A 440 -0.49 -27.91 -5.19
N THR A 441 -0.58 -28.61 -4.06
CA THR A 441 0.08 -28.17 -2.82
C THR A 441 1.28 -29.08 -2.57
N ALA A 442 2.45 -28.48 -2.41
CA ALA A 442 3.65 -29.22 -2.06
C ALA A 442 3.52 -29.82 -0.63
N ASP A 443 3.93 -31.07 -0.47
CA ASP A 443 4.07 -31.69 0.85
C ASP A 443 5.33 -31.12 1.54
N LEU A 444 5.11 -30.12 2.40
CA LEU A 444 6.18 -29.43 3.10
C LEU A 444 6.94 -30.37 4.04
N GLN A 445 6.27 -31.37 4.60
CA GLN A 445 6.91 -32.31 5.52
C GLN A 445 7.82 -33.27 4.76
N ALA A 446 7.37 -33.78 3.61
CA ALA A 446 8.20 -34.60 2.73
C ALA A 446 9.40 -33.81 2.18
N LEU A 447 9.20 -32.56 1.76
CA LEU A 447 10.29 -31.69 1.30
C LEU A 447 11.29 -31.42 2.43
N THR A 448 10.81 -31.07 3.63
CA THR A 448 11.67 -30.86 4.81
C THR A 448 12.51 -32.09 5.11
N ALA A 449 11.90 -33.28 5.14
CA ALA A 449 12.61 -34.54 5.39
C ALA A 449 13.64 -34.86 4.29
N ALA A 450 13.30 -34.61 3.02
CA ALA A 450 14.22 -34.80 1.91
C ALA A 450 15.45 -33.88 2.01
N LEU A 451 15.23 -32.59 2.31
CA LEU A 451 16.32 -31.62 2.44
C LEU A 451 17.20 -31.90 3.65
N ASP A 452 16.62 -32.32 4.77
CA ASP A 452 17.36 -32.66 5.98
C ASP A 452 18.23 -33.91 5.79
N ALA A 453 17.69 -34.94 5.13
CA ALA A 453 18.40 -36.19 4.82
C ALA A 453 19.38 -36.08 3.64
N GLY A 454 19.36 -34.97 2.88
CA GLY A 454 20.06 -34.88 1.58
C GLY A 454 19.54 -35.88 0.55
N GLY A 455 18.25 -36.22 0.64
CA GLY A 455 17.55 -37.15 -0.25
C GLY A 455 17.01 -36.50 -1.52
N PRO A 456 16.40 -37.30 -2.41
CA PRO A 456 15.77 -36.78 -3.62
C PRO A 456 14.57 -35.89 -3.28
N LEU A 457 14.34 -34.85 -4.08
CA LEU A 457 13.17 -33.97 -3.94
C LEU A 457 11.87 -34.75 -4.15
N PRO A 458 10.78 -34.40 -3.43
CA PRO A 458 9.46 -34.93 -3.72
C PRO A 458 9.06 -34.67 -5.18
N ALA A 459 8.26 -35.58 -5.75
CA ALA A 459 7.73 -35.40 -7.09
C ALA A 459 6.91 -34.10 -7.19
N GLY A 460 6.99 -33.41 -8.32
CA GLY A 460 6.27 -32.15 -8.54
C GLY A 460 7.03 -30.89 -8.13
N LEU A 461 8.27 -31.01 -7.64
CA LEU A 461 9.11 -29.89 -7.23
C LEU A 461 10.40 -29.82 -8.06
N GLU A 462 10.73 -28.61 -8.48
CA GLU A 462 11.96 -28.29 -9.21
C GLU A 462 12.77 -27.28 -8.41
N ALA A 463 13.99 -27.62 -8.01
CA ALA A 463 14.93 -26.67 -7.44
C ALA A 463 15.36 -25.65 -8.51
N THR A 464 15.44 -24.38 -8.14
CA THR A 464 15.73 -23.31 -9.10
C THR A 464 16.45 -22.15 -8.46
N ASP A 465 17.09 -21.34 -9.30
CA ASP A 465 17.62 -20.01 -8.96
C ASP A 465 16.83 -18.91 -9.68
N GLU A 466 15.78 -19.28 -10.44
CA GLU A 466 14.93 -18.37 -11.20
C GLU A 466 13.48 -18.45 -10.72
N LEU A 467 12.92 -17.32 -10.29
CA LEU A 467 11.49 -17.16 -10.07
C LEU A 467 10.84 -16.54 -11.31
N ARG A 468 9.58 -16.90 -11.55
CA ARG A 468 8.86 -16.50 -12.76
C ARG A 468 7.64 -15.66 -12.44
N THR A 469 7.57 -14.53 -13.12
CA THR A 469 6.42 -13.64 -13.14
C THR A 469 5.78 -13.62 -14.52
N GLU A 470 4.54 -13.16 -14.61
CA GLU A 470 3.80 -13.04 -15.86
C GLU A 470 2.90 -11.81 -15.83
N MET A 471 2.87 -11.06 -16.93
CA MET A 471 1.85 -10.05 -17.18
C MET A 471 0.60 -10.76 -17.69
N ARG A 472 -0.42 -10.91 -16.84
CA ARG A 472 -1.64 -11.65 -17.15
C ARG A 472 -2.76 -10.70 -17.51
N LYS A 473 -3.76 -11.25 -18.22
CA LYS A 473 -5.01 -10.57 -18.55
C LYS A 473 -6.12 -11.23 -17.77
N ARG A 474 -6.96 -10.44 -17.11
CA ARG A 474 -8.22 -10.92 -16.54
C ARG A 474 -9.37 -10.01 -16.93
N GLN A 475 -10.56 -10.56 -16.87
CA GLN A 475 -11.77 -9.76 -17.02
C GLN A 475 -12.19 -9.25 -15.64
N VAL A 476 -12.64 -8.00 -15.59
CA VAL A 476 -13.29 -7.39 -14.44
C VAL A 476 -14.67 -6.91 -14.84
N MET A 477 -15.59 -6.93 -13.87
CA MET A 477 -16.96 -6.49 -14.09
C MET A 477 -17.08 -5.00 -13.83
N LEU A 478 -17.19 -4.22 -14.89
CA LEU A 478 -17.47 -2.79 -14.86
C LEU A 478 -18.94 -2.48 -15.07
N GLN A 479 -19.28 -1.19 -15.08
CA GLN A 479 -20.58 -0.69 -15.49
C GLN A 479 -20.45 0.18 -16.75
N ASP A 480 -21.32 -0.06 -17.74
CA ASP A 480 -21.45 0.83 -18.90
C ASP A 480 -22.19 2.14 -18.53
N ALA A 481 -22.48 2.97 -19.54
CA ALA A 481 -23.13 4.27 -19.33
C ALA A 481 -24.55 4.17 -18.74
N ASP A 482 -25.24 3.05 -18.95
CA ASP A 482 -26.59 2.79 -18.44
C ASP A 482 -26.57 2.04 -17.10
N GLY A 483 -25.36 1.77 -16.57
CA GLY A 483 -25.16 1.01 -15.34
C GLY A 483 -25.31 -0.50 -15.52
N ASN A 484 -25.33 -0.99 -16.77
CA ASN A 484 -25.32 -2.42 -17.06
C ASN A 484 -23.91 -3.00 -16.84
N PRO A 485 -23.81 -4.23 -16.34
CA PRO A 485 -22.53 -4.90 -16.19
C PRO A 485 -21.86 -5.09 -17.56
N VAL A 486 -20.58 -4.71 -17.67
CA VAL A 486 -19.74 -4.93 -18.86
C VAL A 486 -18.41 -5.54 -18.46
N LEU A 487 -17.98 -6.57 -19.16
CA LEU A 487 -16.67 -7.17 -18.96
C LEU A 487 -15.62 -6.29 -19.64
N GLN A 488 -14.63 -5.84 -18.87
CA GLN A 488 -13.44 -5.19 -19.40
C GLN A 488 -12.20 -6.03 -19.06
N THR A 489 -11.26 -6.10 -20.00
CA THR A 489 -9.97 -6.73 -19.76
C THR A 489 -9.01 -5.74 -19.12
N ILE A 490 -8.37 -6.16 -18.04
CA ILE A 490 -7.24 -5.44 -17.43
C ILE A 490 -5.98 -6.31 -17.46
N ASN A 491 -4.83 -5.64 -17.53
CA ASN A 491 -3.52 -6.25 -17.35
C ASN A 491 -3.16 -6.21 -15.87
N TYR A 492 -2.53 -7.26 -15.35
CA TYR A 492 -2.01 -7.30 -13.99
C TYR A 492 -0.80 -8.22 -13.91
N LEU A 493 0.11 -7.94 -12.97
CA LEU A 493 1.25 -8.81 -12.71
C LEU A 493 0.83 -10.01 -11.87
N SER A 494 1.45 -11.16 -12.08
CA SER A 494 1.40 -12.29 -11.15
C SER A 494 2.69 -13.11 -11.20
N HIS A 495 2.76 -14.19 -10.42
CA HIS A 495 3.91 -15.09 -10.37
C HIS A 495 3.51 -16.56 -10.21
N GLU A 496 4.41 -17.47 -10.61
CA GLU A 496 4.29 -18.90 -10.33
C GLU A 496 4.40 -19.14 -8.82
N ASP A 497 3.65 -20.11 -8.29
CA ASP A 497 3.79 -20.53 -6.89
C ASP A 497 5.20 -21.05 -6.64
N PHE A 498 5.85 -20.53 -5.60
CA PHE A 498 7.19 -20.94 -5.19
C PHE A 498 7.28 -21.22 -3.68
N LEU A 499 8.32 -21.95 -3.31
CA LEU A 499 8.74 -22.20 -1.95
C LEU A 499 10.19 -21.77 -1.76
N TYR A 500 10.53 -21.32 -0.56
CA TYR A 500 11.91 -21.27 -0.11
C TYR A 500 12.11 -22.22 1.07
N ALA A 501 13.29 -22.80 1.14
CA ALA A 501 13.77 -23.55 2.27
C ALA A 501 15.06 -22.93 2.79
N PHE A 502 15.18 -22.86 4.11
CA PHE A 502 16.39 -22.42 4.78
C PHE A 502 16.90 -23.55 5.66
N ARG A 503 18.13 -23.98 5.40
CA ARG A 503 18.87 -24.88 6.29
C ARG A 503 19.71 -24.06 7.25
N VAL A 504 19.75 -24.48 8.50
CA VAL A 504 20.50 -23.80 9.55
C VAL A 504 21.15 -24.81 10.51
N GLU A 505 22.39 -24.54 10.90
CA GLU A 505 23.15 -25.28 11.91
C GLU A 505 22.92 -24.66 13.30
N ASN A 506 22.71 -25.50 14.30
CA ASN A 506 22.58 -25.12 15.70
C ASN A 506 23.93 -25.20 16.40
N LEU A 507 24.47 -24.06 16.83
CA LEU A 507 25.76 -23.99 17.53
C LEU A 507 25.62 -23.94 19.06
N ALA A 508 24.39 -23.95 19.58
CA ALA A 508 24.14 -23.82 21.01
C ALA A 508 24.16 -25.17 21.77
N GLY A 509 23.98 -26.29 21.07
CA GLY A 509 23.83 -27.61 21.70
C GLY A 509 22.54 -27.77 22.51
N ALA A 510 21.56 -26.89 22.30
CA ALA A 510 20.23 -26.91 22.92
C ALA A 510 19.19 -26.33 21.95
N PRO A 511 17.89 -26.62 22.11
CA PRO A 511 16.85 -26.02 21.28
C PRO A 511 16.88 -24.49 21.32
N GLN A 512 16.73 -23.85 20.16
CA GLN A 512 16.68 -22.40 20.01
C GLN A 512 15.38 -22.00 19.31
N ASP A 513 14.66 -21.05 19.90
CA ASP A 513 13.53 -20.39 19.24
C ASP A 513 14.05 -19.21 18.41
N LEU A 514 13.67 -19.14 17.14
CA LEU A 514 14.22 -18.21 16.17
C LEU A 514 13.11 -17.42 15.48
N ALA A 515 13.35 -16.15 15.24
CA ALA A 515 12.58 -15.36 14.29
C ALA A 515 13.32 -15.35 12.94
N VAL A 516 12.68 -15.87 11.90
CA VAL A 516 13.20 -15.90 10.52
C VAL A 516 12.66 -14.68 9.79
N ARG A 517 13.56 -13.91 9.18
CA ARG A 517 13.27 -12.66 8.48
C ARG A 517 13.79 -12.76 7.06
N VAL A 518 12.92 -12.55 6.07
CA VAL A 518 13.24 -12.74 4.65
C VAL A 518 13.03 -11.43 3.91
N PHE A 519 14.05 -10.99 3.19
CA PHE A 519 14.01 -9.76 2.39
C PHE A 519 14.52 -10.01 0.97
N LEU A 520 14.16 -9.11 0.05
CA LEU A 520 14.56 -9.13 -1.34
C LEU A 520 15.02 -7.72 -1.76
N ALA A 521 16.06 -7.62 -2.57
CA ALA A 521 16.46 -6.36 -3.20
C ALA A 521 16.99 -6.62 -4.61
N PRO A 522 16.78 -5.70 -5.57
CA PRO A 522 17.49 -5.71 -6.84
C PRO A 522 19.00 -5.82 -6.61
N GLU A 523 19.69 -6.65 -7.40
CA GLU A 523 21.12 -6.89 -7.20
C GLU A 523 21.96 -5.60 -7.34
N SER A 524 21.53 -4.66 -8.18
CA SER A 524 22.17 -3.35 -8.33
C SER A 524 22.03 -2.43 -7.11
N GLU A 525 21.02 -2.67 -6.27
CA GLU A 525 20.62 -1.76 -5.19
C GLU A 525 20.98 -2.27 -3.79
N ILE A 526 21.63 -3.44 -3.66
CA ILE A 526 21.85 -4.08 -2.35
C ILE A 526 22.69 -3.28 -1.35
N GLY A 527 23.43 -2.27 -1.84
CA GLY A 527 24.18 -1.35 -1.00
C GLY A 527 23.30 -0.32 -0.29
N ASP A 528 22.08 -0.09 -0.79
CA ASP A 528 21.11 0.82 -0.21
C ASP A 528 20.13 0.05 0.70
N ARG A 529 20.10 0.41 1.98
CA ARG A 529 19.21 -0.20 2.96
C ARG A 529 17.72 0.02 2.63
N THR A 530 17.40 1.09 1.92
CA THR A 530 16.01 1.47 1.55
C THR A 530 15.46 0.67 0.37
N ALA A 531 16.30 -0.12 -0.32
CA ALA A 531 15.88 -0.95 -1.44
C ALA A 531 15.41 -2.36 -1.03
N TRP A 532 15.53 -2.72 0.26
CA TRP A 532 15.18 -4.05 0.76
C TRP A 532 13.69 -4.14 1.10
N MET A 533 12.97 -4.98 0.33
CA MET A 533 11.56 -5.27 0.57
C MET A 533 11.40 -6.54 1.41
N GLU A 534 10.60 -6.48 2.47
CA GLU A 534 10.24 -7.65 3.27
C GLU A 534 9.41 -8.62 2.42
N LEU A 535 9.81 -9.89 2.39
CA LEU A 535 9.06 -10.96 1.77
C LEU A 535 8.29 -11.81 2.79
N ASP A 536 8.86 -12.04 3.98
CA ASP A 536 8.23 -12.86 5.01
C ASP A 536 8.91 -12.71 6.38
N ARG A 537 8.15 -12.99 7.44
CA ARG A 537 8.61 -13.07 8.82
C ARG A 537 7.82 -14.10 9.63
N PHE A 538 8.52 -14.99 10.34
CA PHE A 538 7.91 -16.09 11.10
C PHE A 538 8.80 -16.71 12.17
N SER A 539 8.20 -17.45 13.10
CA SER A 539 8.91 -18.21 14.12
C SER A 539 9.34 -19.60 13.63
N PHE A 540 10.50 -20.06 14.08
CA PHE A 540 11.04 -21.40 13.81
C PHE A 540 11.76 -21.95 15.04
N LEU A 541 11.32 -23.12 15.53
CA LEU A 541 11.96 -23.81 16.64
C LEU A 541 13.01 -24.80 16.11
N LEU A 542 14.29 -24.50 16.34
CA LEU A 542 15.43 -25.33 15.96
C LEU A 542 15.77 -26.29 17.11
N THR A 543 15.43 -27.57 16.99
CA THR A 543 15.58 -28.56 18.08
C THR A 543 16.82 -29.45 17.98
N GLY A 544 17.30 -29.73 16.76
CA GLY A 544 18.47 -30.58 16.51
C GLY A 544 19.75 -29.80 16.22
N ASP A 545 20.82 -30.54 15.86
CA ASP A 545 22.11 -29.97 15.44
C ASP A 545 22.00 -29.22 14.09
N THR A 546 21.06 -29.62 13.26
CA THR A 546 20.63 -28.89 12.06
C THR A 546 19.11 -28.85 11.99
N GLY A 547 18.58 -27.89 11.26
CA GLY A 547 17.16 -27.81 10.93
C GLY A 547 16.93 -27.25 9.53
N VAL A 548 15.81 -27.64 8.93
CA VAL A 548 15.32 -27.08 7.68
C VAL A 548 13.93 -26.53 7.93
N VAL A 549 13.71 -25.27 7.54
CA VAL A 549 12.38 -24.67 7.51
C VAL A 549 11.97 -24.41 6.08
N VAL A 550 10.75 -24.79 5.73
CA VAL A 550 10.17 -24.63 4.39
C VAL A 550 8.93 -23.76 4.49
N ARG A 551 8.80 -22.79 3.58
CA ARG A 551 7.64 -21.89 3.51
C ARG A 551 7.14 -21.78 2.08
N ARG A 552 5.81 -21.73 1.93
CA ARG A 552 5.16 -21.37 0.67
C ARG A 552 5.07 -19.85 0.57
N SER A 553 5.21 -19.33 -0.64
CA SER A 553 4.96 -17.91 -0.94
C SER A 553 3.61 -17.41 -0.41
N GLU A 554 2.55 -18.23 -0.52
CA GLU A 554 1.21 -17.89 -0.02
C GLU A 554 1.12 -17.79 1.51
N ASP A 555 2.08 -18.33 2.26
CA ASP A 555 2.13 -18.27 3.72
C ASP A 555 2.88 -17.02 4.25
N SER A 556 3.35 -16.16 3.34
CA SER A 556 4.07 -14.92 3.66
C SER A 556 3.29 -14.03 4.64
N SER A 557 3.95 -13.49 5.67
CA SER A 557 3.35 -12.55 6.62
C SER A 557 2.97 -11.19 6.02
N VAL A 558 3.44 -10.89 4.80
CA VAL A 558 3.17 -9.65 4.06
C VAL A 558 1.85 -9.76 3.28
N VAL A 559 1.50 -10.96 2.84
CA VAL A 559 0.38 -11.20 1.92
C VAL A 559 -0.95 -11.27 2.67
N ARG A 560 -1.98 -10.60 2.11
CA ARG A 560 -3.41 -10.72 2.53
C ARG A 560 -3.79 -12.19 2.74
N LYS A 561 -4.54 -12.49 3.81
CA LYS A 561 -4.98 -13.86 4.11
C LYS A 561 -6.49 -14.03 3.96
N PRO A 562 -6.95 -15.03 3.20
CA PRO A 562 -6.20 -15.88 2.27
C PRO A 562 -5.64 -15.11 1.08
N ALA A 563 -4.56 -15.65 0.52
CA ALA A 563 -3.94 -15.13 -0.69
C ALA A 563 -4.94 -15.24 -1.86
N LEU A 564 -5.12 -14.14 -2.61
CA LEU A 564 -5.85 -14.15 -3.87
C LEU A 564 -4.90 -14.57 -4.98
N LYS A 565 -5.03 -15.82 -5.45
CA LYS A 565 -4.22 -16.33 -6.56
C LYS A 565 -4.87 -15.99 -7.89
N PRO A 566 -4.17 -16.13 -9.02
CA PRO A 566 -4.78 -15.87 -10.32
C PRO A 566 -6.07 -16.67 -10.61
N ALA A 567 -6.15 -17.91 -10.15
CA ALA A 567 -7.34 -18.76 -10.29
C ALA A 567 -8.54 -18.27 -9.46
N ASP A 568 -8.29 -17.34 -8.54
CA ASP A 568 -9.31 -16.73 -7.71
C ASP A 568 -9.85 -15.40 -8.26
N LEU A 569 -9.12 -14.78 -9.19
CA LEU A 569 -9.41 -13.47 -9.76
C LEU A 569 -10.34 -13.56 -10.98
N GLU A 570 -11.38 -14.38 -10.84
CA GLU A 570 -12.43 -14.54 -11.85
C GLU A 570 -13.31 -13.28 -11.95
N PRO A 571 -13.96 -13.01 -13.10
CA PRO A 571 -14.88 -11.89 -13.29
C PRO A 571 -16.23 -12.12 -12.57
N THR A 572 -16.17 -12.50 -11.30
CA THR A 572 -17.31 -12.70 -10.42
C THR A 572 -17.55 -11.48 -9.55
N ASP A 573 -18.68 -11.44 -8.84
CA ASP A 573 -18.97 -10.35 -7.91
C ASP A 573 -17.94 -10.27 -6.77
N GLU A 574 -17.30 -11.37 -6.39
CA GLU A 574 -16.22 -11.40 -5.40
C GLU A 574 -15.18 -12.44 -5.82
N PRO A 575 -13.87 -12.13 -5.71
CA PRO A 575 -12.79 -13.12 -5.89
C PRO A 575 -12.89 -14.30 -4.91
N SER A 576 -12.35 -15.44 -5.33
CA SER A 576 -12.21 -16.65 -4.50
C SER A 576 -10.93 -16.59 -3.64
N PRO A 577 -10.71 -17.49 -2.67
CA PRO A 577 -11.77 -18.08 -1.87
C PRO A 577 -12.67 -16.96 -1.32
N LYS A 578 -13.99 -17.14 -1.42
CA LYS A 578 -14.97 -16.22 -0.83
C LYS A 578 -14.72 -16.23 0.67
N THR A 579 -14.07 -15.20 1.18
CA THR A 579 -13.61 -15.23 2.56
C THR A 579 -14.82 -15.13 3.49
N GLU A 580 -15.08 -16.17 4.27
CA GLU A 580 -15.98 -16.06 5.45
C GLU A 580 -15.35 -15.20 6.56
N LEU A 581 -14.27 -14.48 6.26
CA LEU A 581 -13.44 -13.80 7.24
C LEU A 581 -13.88 -12.36 7.44
N SER A 582 -13.45 -11.80 8.57
CA SER A 582 -13.79 -10.45 9.02
C SER A 582 -13.14 -9.39 8.10
N PRO A 583 -13.78 -8.26 7.77
CA PRO A 583 -13.20 -7.12 7.03
C PRO A 583 -11.78 -6.69 7.43
N TRP A 584 -11.38 -6.89 8.69
CA TRP A 584 -9.99 -6.71 9.13
C TRP A 584 -8.98 -7.52 8.30
N CYS A 585 -9.34 -8.73 7.89
CA CYS A 585 -8.49 -9.68 7.16
C CYS A 585 -8.22 -9.25 5.72
N ASP A 586 -8.96 -8.26 5.21
CA ASP A 586 -8.79 -7.73 3.86
C ASP A 586 -7.62 -6.74 3.78
N CYS A 587 -7.12 -6.24 4.92
CA CYS A 587 -5.83 -5.57 4.93
C CYS A 587 -4.70 -6.58 4.69
N GLY A 588 -3.96 -6.39 3.60
CA GLY A 588 -2.67 -7.03 3.36
C GLY A 588 -2.18 -6.87 1.93
N TRP A 589 -0.88 -7.10 1.72
CA TRP A 589 -0.28 -6.94 0.40
C TRP A 589 -0.87 -7.94 -0.60
N PRO A 590 -1.08 -7.56 -1.88
CA PRO A 590 -1.55 -8.48 -2.90
C PRO A 590 -0.55 -9.62 -3.13
N TYR A 591 -1.02 -10.87 -3.09
CA TYR A 591 -0.19 -12.04 -3.41
C TYR A 591 0.44 -11.92 -4.79
N THR A 592 -0.34 -11.46 -5.77
CA THR A 592 0.09 -11.29 -7.16
C THR A 592 1.24 -10.29 -7.33
N LEU A 593 1.46 -9.39 -6.36
CA LEU A 593 2.53 -8.40 -6.33
C LEU A 593 3.60 -8.71 -5.27
N LEU A 594 3.66 -9.95 -4.75
CA LEU A 594 4.68 -10.36 -3.78
C LEU A 594 6.09 -10.20 -4.34
N LEU A 595 6.27 -10.56 -5.62
CA LEU A 595 7.51 -10.40 -6.38
C LEU A 595 7.42 -9.21 -7.35
N PRO A 596 8.52 -8.46 -7.55
CA PRO A 596 8.60 -7.48 -8.63
C PRO A 596 8.50 -8.12 -10.01
N ARG A 597 8.11 -7.37 -11.05
CA ARG A 597 7.98 -7.90 -12.42
C ARG A 597 9.27 -8.55 -12.93
N GLY A 598 10.43 -7.95 -12.72
CA GLY A 598 11.68 -8.37 -13.35
C GLY A 598 11.68 -8.13 -14.87
N THR A 599 12.52 -8.88 -15.60
CA THR A 599 12.77 -8.69 -17.04
C THR A 599 12.59 -9.99 -17.82
N SER A 600 12.35 -9.92 -19.13
CA SER A 600 12.29 -11.05 -20.07
C SER A 600 13.58 -11.88 -20.07
N SER A 601 14.73 -11.22 -19.87
CA SER A 601 16.05 -11.86 -19.79
C SER A 601 16.33 -12.47 -18.41
N GLY A 602 15.56 -12.11 -17.39
CA GLY A 602 15.86 -12.33 -15.99
C GLY A 602 16.62 -11.15 -15.40
N MET A 603 16.10 -10.60 -14.29
CA MET A 603 16.71 -9.52 -13.52
C MET A 603 17.29 -10.09 -12.23
N GLY A 604 18.52 -9.71 -11.89
CA GLY A 604 19.21 -10.20 -10.69
C GLY A 604 18.64 -9.59 -9.40
N PHE A 605 18.45 -10.42 -8.39
CA PHE A 605 18.04 -10.04 -7.04
C PHE A 605 18.86 -10.80 -5.99
N ARG A 606 18.95 -10.24 -4.78
CA ARG A 606 19.43 -10.95 -3.59
C ARG A 606 18.26 -11.31 -2.68
N LEU A 607 18.03 -12.61 -2.49
CA LEU A 607 17.12 -13.15 -1.48
C LEU A 607 17.89 -13.33 -0.18
N PHE A 608 17.62 -12.47 0.79
CA PHE A 608 18.28 -12.44 2.10
C PHE A 608 17.45 -13.18 3.15
N VAL A 609 18.14 -13.89 4.05
CA VAL A 609 17.55 -14.45 5.27
C VAL A 609 18.40 -14.09 6.48
N MET A 610 17.72 -13.76 7.58
CA MET A 610 18.29 -13.60 8.91
C MET A 610 17.54 -14.47 9.91
N PHE A 611 18.28 -15.12 10.79
CA PHE A 611 17.76 -15.75 11.99
C PHE A 611 18.06 -14.85 13.20
N SER A 612 17.02 -14.25 13.80
CA SER A 612 17.13 -13.46 15.03
C SER A 612 16.51 -14.22 16.22
N ASP A 613 16.62 -13.66 17.43
CA ASP A 613 16.09 -14.28 18.65
C ASP A 613 14.56 -14.39 18.58
N GLY A 614 14.02 -15.60 18.78
CA GLY A 614 12.58 -15.86 18.76
C GLY A 614 11.81 -15.10 19.85
N ALA A 615 12.47 -14.71 20.95
CA ALA A 615 11.84 -13.90 22.01
C ALA A 615 11.41 -12.49 21.53
N GLU A 616 11.90 -12.07 20.36
CA GLU A 616 11.53 -10.82 19.69
C GLU A 616 10.18 -10.92 18.96
N LEU A 617 9.79 -12.12 18.52
CA LEU A 617 8.62 -12.33 17.66
C LEU A 617 7.57 -13.24 18.33
N SER A 618 6.45 -12.64 18.74
CA SER A 618 5.31 -13.34 19.33
C SER A 618 4.20 -13.56 18.30
N MET A 619 4.28 -14.68 17.57
CA MET A 619 3.26 -15.02 16.57
C MET A 619 1.96 -15.52 17.24
N PRO A 620 0.77 -15.18 16.69
CA PRO A 620 -0.49 -15.71 17.19
C PRO A 620 -0.61 -17.22 16.94
N PRO A 621 -1.46 -17.96 17.68
CA PRO A 621 -1.59 -19.42 17.54
C PRO A 621 -2.05 -19.92 16.16
N GLN A 622 -2.74 -19.09 15.38
CA GLN A 622 -3.21 -19.43 14.02
C GLN A 622 -2.86 -18.32 13.01
N PRO A 623 -1.59 -18.19 12.60
CA PRO A 623 -1.12 -17.13 11.70
C PRO A 623 -1.49 -17.36 10.22
N GLY A 624 -2.39 -18.31 9.93
CA GLY A 624 -2.81 -18.66 8.57
C GLY A 624 -4.22 -18.24 8.18
N LYS A 625 -5.03 -17.70 9.11
CA LYS A 625 -6.46 -17.41 8.85
C LYS A 625 -6.79 -15.95 8.59
N CYS A 626 -6.08 -15.00 9.19
CA CYS A 626 -6.42 -13.57 9.14
C CYS A 626 -5.24 -12.72 9.65
N THR A 627 -4.11 -12.78 8.95
CA THR A 627 -2.84 -12.28 9.47
C THR A 627 -1.90 -11.86 8.33
N SER A 628 -2.09 -10.63 7.85
CA SER A 628 -1.07 -9.89 7.09
C SER A 628 -0.25 -9.04 8.07
N LEU A 629 0.52 -9.70 8.93
CA LEU A 629 1.10 -9.07 10.12
C LEU A 629 2.06 -7.93 9.80
N SER A 630 2.81 -8.05 8.70
CA SER A 630 3.91 -7.12 8.41
C SER A 630 3.43 -5.69 8.24
N TYR A 631 2.33 -5.49 7.49
CA TYR A 631 1.78 -4.17 7.18
C TYR A 631 0.47 -3.85 7.92
N CYS A 632 -0.25 -4.85 8.44
CA CYS A 632 -1.57 -4.65 9.05
C CYS A 632 -1.63 -5.04 10.53
N GLY A 633 -0.49 -5.45 11.12
CA GLY A 633 -0.40 -5.84 12.52
C GLY A 633 -1.33 -6.98 12.91
N LEU A 634 -1.77 -6.98 14.16
CA LEU A 634 -2.72 -7.94 14.71
C LEU A 634 -3.99 -7.23 15.18
N LYS A 635 -5.11 -7.88 14.95
CA LYS A 635 -6.40 -7.42 15.44
C LYS A 635 -6.44 -7.40 16.97
N ASP A 636 -6.84 -6.26 17.53
CA ASP A 636 -7.05 -6.03 18.96
C ASP A 636 -5.86 -6.48 19.85
N GLN A 637 -4.66 -6.46 19.28
CA GLN A 637 -3.42 -6.96 19.88
C GLN A 637 -2.25 -6.06 19.46
N ASN A 638 -1.18 -6.11 20.25
CA ASN A 638 0.06 -5.41 19.93
C ASN A 638 0.71 -6.00 18.67
N TYR A 639 1.54 -5.19 18.02
CA TYR A 639 2.37 -5.64 16.93
C TYR A 639 3.30 -6.78 17.43
N PRO A 640 3.37 -7.92 16.72
CA PRO A 640 3.96 -9.15 17.28
C PRO A 640 5.48 -9.12 17.39
N ASP A 641 6.16 -8.17 16.75
CA ASP A 641 7.62 -8.07 16.74
C ASP A 641 8.09 -6.89 17.59
N LYS A 642 8.94 -7.15 18.57
CA LYS A 642 9.51 -6.13 19.47
C LYS A 642 10.58 -5.28 18.80
N ARG A 643 11.14 -5.71 17.67
CA ARG A 643 12.10 -4.91 16.89
C ARG A 643 11.37 -3.77 16.20
N GLU A 644 12.12 -2.70 15.91
CA GLU A 644 11.65 -1.68 14.97
C GLU A 644 11.31 -2.33 13.62
N MET A 645 10.25 -1.85 13.00
CA MET A 645 9.80 -2.36 11.71
C MET A 645 10.88 -2.09 10.65
N GLY A 646 11.11 -3.07 9.77
CA GLY A 646 12.21 -3.04 8.81
C GLY A 646 13.56 -3.54 9.34
N PHE A 647 13.65 -4.01 10.59
CA PHE A 647 14.87 -4.66 11.11
C PHE A 647 15.33 -5.83 10.20
N PRO A 648 16.60 -5.85 9.75
CA PRO A 648 17.72 -4.99 10.19
C PRO A 648 18.01 -3.77 9.28
N PHE A 649 17.24 -3.54 8.22
CA PHE A 649 17.52 -2.52 7.18
C PHE A 649 16.97 -1.12 7.49
N ASN A 650 16.17 -0.97 8.53
CA ASN A 650 15.64 0.32 8.98
C ASN A 650 16.71 1.25 9.59
N ARG A 651 17.95 0.80 9.80
CA ARG A 651 19.06 1.63 10.34
C ARG A 651 20.32 1.56 9.47
N PRO A 652 21.20 2.57 9.53
CA PRO A 652 22.53 2.48 8.94
C PRO A 652 23.33 1.29 9.47
N PHE A 653 24.13 0.69 8.59
CA PHE A 653 25.05 -0.39 8.96
C PHE A 653 26.42 0.17 9.31
N ALA A 654 27.10 -0.44 10.28
CA ALA A 654 28.45 -0.02 10.68
C ALA A 654 29.51 -0.26 9.58
N ARG A 655 29.19 -1.15 8.63
CA ARG A 655 29.99 -1.53 7.46
C ARG A 655 29.05 -1.68 6.26
N PRO A 656 29.54 -1.71 5.01
CA PRO A 656 28.70 -2.02 3.87
C PRO A 656 27.85 -3.27 4.12
N ILE A 657 26.60 -3.26 3.65
CA ILE A 657 25.64 -4.36 3.84
C ILE A 657 26.27 -5.70 3.42
N PRO A 658 26.92 -5.83 2.24
CA PRO A 658 27.57 -7.10 1.87
C PRO A 658 28.61 -7.59 2.86
N ASP A 659 29.48 -6.71 3.36
CA ASP A 659 30.51 -7.07 4.32
C ASP A 659 29.90 -7.51 5.66
N THR A 660 28.80 -6.88 6.06
CA THR A 660 28.08 -7.25 7.29
C THR A 660 27.48 -8.64 7.13
N VAL A 661 26.73 -8.88 6.06
CA VAL A 661 26.10 -10.18 5.81
C VAL A 661 27.16 -11.27 5.69
N ALA A 662 28.29 -11.03 5.03
CA ALA A 662 29.39 -12.00 4.91
C ALA A 662 29.94 -12.45 6.28
N GLN A 663 29.98 -11.55 7.26
CA GLN A 663 30.59 -11.82 8.57
C GLN A 663 29.65 -12.44 9.60
N GLN A 664 28.33 -12.29 9.46
CA GLN A 664 27.37 -12.77 10.48
C GLN A 664 26.94 -14.22 10.24
N ASP A 665 27.24 -15.15 11.16
CA ASP A 665 26.89 -16.57 11.01
C ASP A 665 25.37 -16.81 10.82
N ASN A 666 24.52 -15.94 11.38
CA ASN A 666 23.05 -16.05 11.34
C ASN A 666 22.39 -15.32 10.15
N MET A 667 23.17 -14.84 9.18
CA MET A 667 22.67 -14.14 7.99
C MET A 667 23.30 -14.72 6.72
N GLY A 668 22.55 -14.71 5.63
CA GLY A 668 23.07 -15.06 4.31
C GLY A 668 22.11 -14.65 3.22
N TRP A 669 22.55 -14.73 1.97
CA TRP A 669 21.66 -14.50 0.84
C TRP A 669 21.91 -15.46 -0.31
N LYS A 670 20.97 -15.47 -1.24
CA LYS A 670 21.10 -16.16 -2.52
C LYS A 670 20.86 -15.17 -3.64
N THR A 671 21.76 -15.15 -4.62
CA THR A 671 21.51 -14.53 -5.92
C THR A 671 20.45 -15.33 -6.66
N ILE A 672 19.38 -14.65 -7.08
CA ILE A 672 18.28 -15.24 -7.83
C ILE A 672 17.99 -14.37 -9.05
N SER A 673 17.38 -14.95 -10.06
CA SER A 673 16.85 -14.24 -11.22
C SER A 673 15.33 -14.17 -11.11
N ILE A 674 14.73 -13.02 -11.40
CA ILE A 674 13.28 -12.91 -11.61
C ILE A 674 13.04 -12.64 -13.09
N ARG A 675 12.40 -13.60 -13.77
CA ARG A 675 12.09 -13.52 -15.19
C ARG A 675 10.60 -13.32 -15.42
N CYS A 676 10.24 -12.28 -16.17
CA CYS A 676 8.88 -12.11 -16.67
C CYS A 676 8.70 -12.91 -17.96
N ALA A 677 7.96 -14.02 -17.90
CA ALA A 677 8.02 -15.08 -18.92
C ALA A 677 7.32 -14.72 -20.24
N ASN A 678 6.40 -13.75 -20.24
CA ASN A 678 5.51 -13.49 -21.36
C ASN A 678 5.54 -12.04 -21.87
N ILE A 679 6.64 -11.33 -21.63
CA ILE A 679 6.89 -10.03 -22.25
C ILE A 679 7.94 -10.19 -23.37
N PRO A 680 7.73 -9.61 -24.57
CA PRO A 680 8.74 -9.49 -25.59
C PRO A 680 10.06 -8.91 -25.08
N PRO A 681 11.22 -9.45 -25.52
CA PRO A 681 12.51 -8.86 -25.20
C PRO A 681 12.64 -7.46 -25.78
N ALA A 682 13.45 -6.62 -25.15
CA ALA A 682 13.69 -5.26 -25.63
C ALA A 682 14.07 -5.28 -27.11
N PRO A 683 13.50 -4.40 -27.96
CA PRO A 683 13.93 -4.30 -29.34
C PRO A 683 15.44 -4.00 -29.35
N GLY A 684 16.22 -4.85 -30.03
CA GLY A 684 17.67 -4.68 -30.10
C GLY A 684 18.05 -3.31 -30.65
N PRO A 685 19.26 -2.80 -30.38
CA PRO A 685 19.66 -1.46 -30.78
C PRO A 685 19.41 -1.28 -32.28
N VAL A 686 18.55 -0.33 -32.62
CA VAL A 686 18.29 0.05 -34.00
C VAL A 686 19.62 0.57 -34.55
N THR A 687 20.29 -0.26 -35.35
CA THR A 687 21.40 0.19 -36.18
C THR A 687 20.80 1.13 -37.21
N VAL A 688 20.82 2.43 -36.92
CA VAL A 688 20.55 3.45 -37.92
C VAL A 688 21.64 3.27 -38.98
N ALA A 689 21.30 2.62 -40.08
CA ALA A 689 22.14 2.58 -41.26
C ALA A 689 22.30 4.02 -41.73
N VAL A 690 23.40 4.65 -41.34
CA VAL A 690 23.79 5.96 -41.87
C VAL A 690 24.02 5.75 -43.36
N ASN A 691 23.11 6.27 -44.17
CA ASN A 691 23.28 6.31 -45.62
C ASN A 691 24.43 7.28 -45.94
N PRO A 692 25.57 6.81 -46.50
CA PRO A 692 26.74 7.67 -46.75
C PRO A 692 26.49 8.79 -47.77
N ASP A 693 25.37 8.73 -48.52
CA ASP A 693 25.11 9.61 -49.66
C ASP A 693 24.46 10.97 -49.31
N GLN A 694 24.31 11.33 -48.02
CA GLN A 694 23.72 12.62 -47.62
C GLN A 694 24.69 13.70 -47.13
N LEU A 695 26.00 13.53 -47.30
CA LEU A 695 26.99 14.58 -46.99
C LEU A 695 27.60 15.16 -48.26
N THR A 696 26.88 15.96 -49.04
CA THR A 696 27.47 16.97 -49.95
C THR A 696 26.42 17.93 -50.53
N GLN A 697 26.10 19.00 -49.80
CA GLN A 697 25.66 20.26 -50.40
C GLN A 697 26.25 21.41 -49.56
N PRO A 698 27.17 22.24 -50.10
CA PRO A 698 27.63 23.45 -49.41
C PRO A 698 26.57 24.55 -49.56
N GLN A 699 26.18 25.16 -48.44
CA GLN A 699 25.33 26.35 -48.39
C GLN A 699 26.06 27.55 -49.03
N PRO A 700 25.42 28.32 -49.93
CA PRO A 700 25.97 29.58 -50.41
C PRO A 700 25.66 30.72 -49.42
N VAL A 701 26.61 31.66 -49.38
CA VAL A 701 26.78 32.83 -48.49
C VAL A 701 25.53 33.71 -48.35
#